data_AF-A0A8J7BC43-F1
#
_entry.id   AF-A0A8J7BC43-F1
#
_cell.length_a   1.000
_cell.length_b   1.000
_cell.length_c   1.000
_cell.angle_alpha   90.00
_cell.angle_beta   90.00
_cell.angle_gamma   90.00
#
_symmetry.space_group_name_H-M   'P 1'
#
loop_
_entity.id
_entity.type
_entity.pdbx_description
1 polymer ?
#
loop_
_entity_poly.entity_id
_entity_poly.type
_entity_poly.pdbx_seq_one_letter_code
_entity_poly.pdbx_strand_id
1 'polypeptide(L)'
;MNTTSDVLIIGGGIVGLAIAIELKLRGATVTILSRDFKQAAAHAAAGMLAPQAEGIPLGPMLELCLRSRQLYPNWIRKLEELTGASTGYWPCGILAPVYVADAERTDLREAAAIAQASGTEAQWLDQAVIHQYQAGLGSDVVGGWWFPEDAQVDNRALTQTLWIAAQTLGVNIQDGVSVQAIQQQQRQVASVQTSVGDWQAKHYVLAIGAWSNELLPIPVQPRKGQMLAVQSPDSASGLPLRRVLFGSDLYIVPRQDGRIIIGATSEEVGFTPNNTPAGVQELLARAIRLYPALQDFALQELWWGFRPATLDELPILGASACANLLLATGHYRNGILLAPITAQLIADAIAQQPDPLLEHFSWQRFHQTKPSTPPASLAASSTPAALSSSTHVLPRSNSVLTHAVPALAQADITTLDSPLVIAGRSFRSRLMTGTGKYRSIADMQQSVVASGCEIVTVAVRRVQTKAPGHEGLAEALDWSKIWMLPNTAGCKTAEEAIRVARLGREMAKLLGQEDNNFVKLEVIPDTKYLLPDPIGTLEAAEQLVKEGFAVLPYINADPLLAKRLEEVGCATVMPLGSPIGSGQGIKNAANIQIIIENAQVPVVVDAGLGAPSEAAQAMEMGASALLINTAIAEAQNPVAMAKAMGLAAEAGRLAYLAGRIPVKSHASASSPLTGTITQ
;
A
#
# COMPACT_ATOMS: atom_id res chain seq x y z
N MET A 1 -18.31 37.84 23.96
CA MET A 1 -18.31 37.53 22.52
C MET A 1 -17.18 36.54 22.29
N ASN A 2 -17.50 35.27 22.08
CA ASN A 2 -16.48 34.23 21.92
C ASN A 2 -15.71 34.48 20.61
N THR A 3 -14.40 34.27 20.64
CA THR A 3 -13.48 34.50 19.53
C THR A 3 -13.93 33.79 18.26
N THR A 4 -14.10 34.53 17.17
CA THR A 4 -14.48 33.99 15.85
C THR A 4 -13.37 33.08 15.33
N SER A 5 -13.63 31.78 15.27
CA SER A 5 -12.73 30.80 14.63
C SER A 5 -12.93 30.81 13.11
N ASP A 6 -11.91 30.40 12.35
CA ASP A 6 -12.06 30.20 10.90
C ASP A 6 -12.96 29.00 10.63
N VAL A 7 -12.81 27.91 11.39
CA VAL A 7 -13.59 26.68 11.23
C VAL A 7 -14.20 26.22 12.56
N LEU A 8 -15.50 25.93 12.56
CA LEU A 8 -16.22 25.29 13.66
C LEU A 8 -16.62 23.86 13.28
N ILE A 9 -16.09 22.87 13.99
CA ILE A 9 -16.41 21.46 13.78
C ILE A 9 -17.45 21.03 14.82
N ILE A 10 -18.58 20.53 14.34
CA ILE A 10 -19.68 19.99 15.15
C ILE A 10 -19.46 18.48 15.24
N GLY A 11 -18.97 17.99 16.39
CA GLY A 11 -18.71 16.59 16.65
C GLY A 11 -17.26 16.28 16.99
N GLY A 12 -17.05 15.69 18.18
CA GLY A 12 -15.76 15.26 18.71
C GLY A 12 -15.35 13.82 18.37
N GLY A 13 -16.00 13.17 17.41
CA GLY A 13 -15.60 11.82 17.01
C GLY A 13 -14.21 11.79 16.37
N ILE A 14 -13.71 10.58 16.08
CA ILE A 14 -12.42 10.39 15.40
C ILE A 14 -12.30 11.22 14.10
N VAL A 15 -13.39 11.30 13.32
CA VAL A 15 -13.46 12.08 12.08
C VAL A 15 -13.31 13.58 12.36
N GLY A 16 -14.04 14.11 13.35
CA GLY A 16 -13.97 15.52 13.73
C GLY A 16 -12.58 15.91 14.25
N LEU A 17 -11.98 15.08 15.10
CA LEU A 17 -10.61 15.28 15.59
C LEU A 17 -9.57 15.24 14.45
N ALA A 18 -9.68 14.28 13.53
CA ALA A 18 -8.76 14.16 12.40
C ALA A 18 -8.84 15.39 11.48
N ILE A 19 -10.05 15.84 11.14
CA ILE A 19 -10.27 17.08 10.35
C ILE A 19 -9.69 18.30 11.08
N ALA A 20 -9.89 18.41 12.39
CA ALA A 20 -9.38 19.53 13.17
C ALA A 20 -7.85 19.64 13.13
N ILE A 21 -7.17 18.50 13.30
CA ILE A 21 -5.71 18.41 13.24
C ILE A 21 -5.20 18.79 11.86
N GLU A 22 -5.78 18.22 10.79
CA GLU A 22 -5.38 18.52 9.41
C GLU A 22 -5.54 20.01 9.09
N LEU A 23 -6.67 20.62 9.45
CA LEU A 23 -6.90 22.06 9.27
C LEU A 23 -5.93 22.92 10.09
N LYS A 24 -5.63 22.49 11.33
CA LYS A 24 -4.70 23.22 12.19
C LYS A 24 -3.27 23.19 11.66
N LEU A 25 -2.83 22.05 11.12
CA LEU A 25 -1.54 21.90 10.43
C LEU A 25 -1.44 22.78 9.18
N ARG A 26 -2.57 23.12 8.55
CA ARG A 26 -2.67 24.06 7.43
C ARG A 26 -2.84 25.53 7.86
N GLY A 27 -2.74 25.82 9.16
CA GLY A 27 -2.75 27.17 9.70
C GLY A 27 -4.13 27.75 10.06
N ALA A 28 -5.20 26.96 10.00
CA ALA A 28 -6.54 27.44 10.36
C ALA A 28 -6.72 27.55 11.89
N THR A 29 -7.56 28.50 12.33
CA THR A 29 -8.08 28.50 13.70
C THR A 29 -9.33 27.62 13.78
N VAL A 30 -9.28 26.59 14.64
CA VAL A 30 -10.31 25.54 14.71
C VAL A 30 -10.88 25.43 16.11
N THR A 31 -12.22 25.40 16.20
CA THR A 31 -12.96 25.02 17.41
C THR A 31 -13.75 23.74 17.16
N ILE A 32 -13.73 22.79 18.11
CA ILE A 32 -14.58 21.60 18.12
C ILE A 32 -15.64 21.75 19.21
N LEU A 33 -16.90 21.53 18.86
CA LEU A 33 -18.00 21.39 19.82
C LEU A 33 -18.40 19.92 19.91
N SER A 34 -18.48 19.39 21.13
CA SER A 34 -18.95 18.03 21.37
C SER A 34 -19.89 17.98 22.56
N ARG A 35 -20.98 17.21 22.41
CA ARG A 35 -21.91 16.94 23.50
C ARG A 35 -21.29 16.03 24.55
N ASP A 36 -20.66 14.95 24.10
CA ASP A 36 -20.00 13.95 24.95
C ASP A 36 -19.06 13.12 24.08
N PHE A 37 -17.75 13.24 24.31
CA PHE A 37 -16.74 12.47 23.56
C PHE A 37 -16.81 10.95 23.81
N LYS A 38 -17.36 10.50 24.94
CA LYS A 38 -17.48 9.07 25.26
C LYS A 38 -18.58 8.37 24.46
N GLN A 39 -19.55 9.13 23.95
CA GLN A 39 -20.63 8.60 23.10
C GLN A 39 -20.20 8.37 21.65
N ALA A 40 -18.98 8.75 21.26
CA ALA A 40 -18.51 8.57 19.89
C ALA A 40 -18.46 7.09 19.50
N ALA A 41 -18.95 6.77 18.29
CA ALA A 41 -18.89 5.41 17.73
C ALA A 41 -17.46 4.82 17.71
N ALA A 42 -16.45 5.68 17.59
CA ALA A 42 -15.04 5.30 17.63
C ALA A 42 -14.63 4.60 18.95
N HIS A 43 -15.26 4.94 20.07
CA HIS A 43 -14.98 4.30 21.36
C HIS A 43 -15.42 2.82 21.37
N ALA A 44 -16.49 2.50 20.64
CA ALA A 44 -17.05 1.16 20.56
C ALA A 44 -16.48 0.31 19.43
N ALA A 45 -15.81 0.91 18.44
CA ALA A 45 -15.25 0.23 17.28
C ALA A 45 -14.19 -0.81 17.66
N ALA A 46 -13.86 -1.70 16.72
CA ALA A 46 -12.78 -2.68 16.90
C ALA A 46 -11.42 -2.19 16.38
N GLY A 47 -11.41 -1.15 15.54
CA GLY A 47 -10.17 -0.59 14.99
C GLY A 47 -9.52 -1.42 13.89
N MET A 48 -10.29 -2.21 13.14
CA MET A 48 -9.78 -2.89 11.94
C MET A 48 -9.57 -1.90 10.78
N LEU A 49 -8.53 -2.13 9.99
CA LEU A 49 -8.15 -1.37 8.80
C LEU A 49 -8.18 -2.35 7.61
N ALA A 50 -9.40 -2.74 7.24
CA ALA A 50 -9.66 -4.03 6.60
C ALA A 50 -10.52 -3.95 5.31
N PRO A 51 -10.22 -3.07 4.34
CA PRO A 51 -11.10 -2.95 3.19
C PRO A 51 -11.22 -4.24 2.39
N GLN A 52 -10.17 -5.05 2.36
CA GLN A 52 -10.15 -6.29 1.59
C GLN A 52 -10.79 -7.45 2.36
N ALA A 53 -10.46 -7.65 3.65
CA ALA A 53 -11.14 -8.66 4.45
C ALA A 53 -12.64 -8.40 4.62
N GLU A 54 -13.08 -7.13 4.66
CA GLU A 54 -14.50 -6.77 4.66
C GLU A 54 -15.19 -6.94 3.30
N GLY A 55 -14.45 -7.27 2.23
CA GLY A 55 -15.01 -7.51 0.90
C GLY A 55 -15.64 -6.27 0.26
N ILE A 56 -15.07 -5.08 0.49
CA ILE A 56 -15.62 -3.84 -0.09
C ILE A 56 -15.59 -3.95 -1.63
N PRO A 57 -16.73 -3.79 -2.32
CA PRO A 57 -16.79 -3.94 -3.78
C PRO A 57 -15.94 -2.92 -4.52
N LEU A 58 -15.48 -3.29 -5.73
CA LEU A 58 -14.81 -2.38 -6.66
C LEU A 58 -15.68 -1.12 -6.89
N GLY A 59 -15.07 0.05 -6.71
CA GLY A 59 -15.74 1.34 -6.88
C GLY A 59 -15.19 2.43 -5.95
N PRO A 60 -15.88 3.58 -5.86
CA PRO A 60 -15.40 4.75 -5.12
C PRO A 60 -15.12 4.47 -3.64
N MET A 61 -15.90 3.60 -3.00
CA MET A 61 -15.72 3.24 -1.59
C MET A 61 -14.40 2.49 -1.36
N LEU A 62 -14.10 1.49 -2.20
CA LEU A 62 -12.85 0.75 -2.10
C LEU A 62 -11.66 1.66 -2.39
N GLU A 63 -11.76 2.53 -3.40
CA GLU A 63 -10.72 3.53 -3.69
C GLU A 63 -10.46 4.43 -2.47
N LEU A 64 -11.53 4.96 -1.86
CA LEU A 64 -11.44 5.80 -0.66
C LEU A 64 -10.77 5.05 0.50
N CYS A 65 -11.16 3.79 0.73
CA CYS A 65 -10.58 2.96 1.77
C CYS A 65 -9.10 2.63 1.53
N LEU A 66 -8.71 2.28 0.29
CA LEU A 66 -7.33 1.97 -0.06
C LEU A 66 -6.44 3.20 0.05
N ARG A 67 -6.89 4.37 -0.45
CA ARG A 67 -6.20 5.65 -0.25
C ARG A 67 -6.00 5.95 1.23
N SER A 68 -7.03 5.73 2.06
CA SER A 68 -6.92 5.94 3.50
C SER A 68 -5.93 4.98 4.16
N ARG A 69 -5.97 3.68 3.83
CA ARG A 69 -5.05 2.66 4.35
C ARG A 69 -3.60 2.99 4.00
N GLN A 70 -3.33 3.54 2.82
CA GLN A 70 -1.98 3.98 2.41
C GLN A 70 -1.46 5.15 3.27
N LEU A 71 -2.35 6.04 3.74
CA LEU A 71 -1.97 7.16 4.60
C LEU A 71 -1.63 6.72 6.04
N TYR A 72 -2.22 5.62 6.51
CA TYR A 72 -2.18 5.19 7.91
C TYR A 72 -0.77 5.12 8.52
N PRO A 73 0.23 4.43 7.93
CA PRO A 73 1.54 4.30 8.55
C PRO A 73 2.20 5.64 8.84
N ASN A 74 2.10 6.60 7.91
CA ASN A 74 2.66 7.93 8.08
C ASN A 74 1.83 8.79 9.04
N TRP A 75 0.50 8.68 8.96
CA TRP A 75 -0.42 9.42 9.81
C TRP A 75 -0.26 9.03 11.29
N ILE A 76 -0.18 7.73 11.58
CA ILE A 76 0.09 7.22 12.92
C ILE A 76 1.44 7.71 13.42
N ARG A 77 2.52 7.55 12.65
CA ARG A 77 3.86 7.98 13.08
C ARG A 77 3.89 9.44 13.49
N LYS A 78 3.30 10.33 12.68
CA LYS A 78 3.21 11.77 12.99
C LYS A 78 2.42 12.05 14.28
N LEU A 79 1.34 11.31 14.52
CA LEU A 79 0.54 11.44 15.74
C LEU A 79 1.31 10.97 16.97
N GLU A 80 1.99 9.83 16.89
CA GLU A 80 2.80 9.28 17.99
C GLU A 80 4.02 10.17 18.26
N GLU A 81 4.70 10.69 17.23
CA GLU A 81 5.80 11.65 17.36
C GLU A 81 5.35 12.97 18.02
N LEU A 82 4.19 13.50 17.63
CA LEU A 82 3.65 14.75 18.16
C LEU A 82 3.22 14.63 19.63
N THR A 83 2.73 13.46 20.03
CA THR A 83 2.07 13.28 21.34
C THR A 83 2.89 12.47 22.34
N GLY A 84 3.85 11.67 21.87
CA GLY A 84 4.55 10.66 22.66
C GLY A 84 3.69 9.46 23.08
N ALA A 85 2.42 9.38 22.66
CA ALA A 85 1.50 8.30 23.01
C ALA A 85 1.37 7.30 21.86
N SER A 86 1.30 6.00 22.16
CA SER A 86 1.06 4.98 21.14
C SER A 86 -0.42 4.86 20.81
N THR A 87 -0.70 4.69 19.53
CA THR A 87 -2.02 4.39 18.96
C THR A 87 -2.34 2.90 18.94
N GLY A 88 -1.35 2.03 19.19
CA GLY A 88 -1.49 0.58 19.05
C GLY A 88 -1.68 0.11 17.59
N TYR A 89 -1.19 0.87 16.61
CA TYR A 89 -1.20 0.46 15.21
C TYR A 89 -0.37 -0.81 15.01
N TRP A 90 -0.98 -1.83 14.41
CA TRP A 90 -0.36 -3.12 14.18
C TRP A 90 -0.66 -3.61 12.75
N PRO A 91 0.34 -3.58 11.84
CA PRO A 91 0.21 -4.13 10.49
C PRO A 91 0.35 -5.66 10.53
N CYS A 92 -0.60 -6.32 11.19
CA CYS A 92 -0.55 -7.75 11.45
C CYS A 92 -1.19 -8.62 10.37
N GLY A 93 -1.75 -8.00 9.32
CA GLY A 93 -2.64 -8.67 8.38
C GLY A 93 -3.94 -9.17 9.03
N ILE A 94 -4.82 -9.68 8.19
CA ILE A 94 -6.10 -10.28 8.60
C ILE A 94 -6.23 -11.65 7.96
N LEU A 95 -6.59 -12.63 8.78
CA LEU A 95 -6.93 -13.97 8.34
C LEU A 95 -8.44 -14.12 8.37
N ALA A 96 -9.04 -14.59 7.30
CA ALA A 96 -10.47 -14.83 7.18
C ALA A 96 -10.76 -16.34 6.99
N PRO A 97 -10.88 -17.11 8.09
CA PRO A 97 -11.19 -18.52 8.04
C PRO A 97 -12.57 -18.79 7.44
N VAL A 98 -12.68 -19.87 6.66
CA VAL A 98 -13.92 -20.32 6.00
C VAL A 98 -14.32 -21.69 6.57
N TYR A 99 -15.60 -21.84 6.90
CA TYR A 99 -16.17 -23.09 7.40
C TYR A 99 -16.62 -24.01 6.26
N VAL A 100 -16.74 -25.32 6.55
CA VAL A 100 -17.27 -26.33 5.60
C VAL A 100 -18.57 -25.87 4.93
N ALA A 101 -19.54 -25.39 5.71
CA ALA A 101 -20.87 -25.01 5.21
C ALA A 101 -20.85 -23.79 4.27
N ASP A 102 -19.84 -22.92 4.39
CA ASP A 102 -19.68 -21.73 3.57
C ASP A 102 -18.85 -22.03 2.31
N ALA A 103 -17.93 -22.98 2.38
CA ALA A 103 -17.18 -23.46 1.22
C ALA A 103 -18.08 -24.09 0.16
N GLU A 104 -19.19 -24.73 0.55
CA GLU A 104 -20.20 -25.24 -0.39
C GLU A 104 -21.01 -24.14 -1.09
N ARG A 105 -20.99 -22.91 -0.55
CA ARG A 105 -21.74 -21.75 -1.06
C ARG A 105 -20.87 -20.70 -1.76
N THR A 106 -19.55 -20.79 -1.61
CA THR A 106 -18.60 -19.78 -2.08
C THR A 106 -17.85 -20.32 -3.29
N ASP A 107 -18.01 -19.70 -4.47
CA ASP A 107 -17.09 -19.97 -5.57
C ASP A 107 -15.74 -19.34 -5.23
N LEU A 108 -14.83 -20.14 -4.69
CA LEU A 108 -13.47 -19.72 -4.33
C LEU A 108 -12.72 -19.09 -5.51
N ARG A 109 -13.13 -19.36 -6.76
CA ARG A 109 -12.56 -18.72 -7.96
C ARG A 109 -13.05 -17.29 -8.15
N GLU A 110 -14.29 -17.00 -7.79
CA GLU A 110 -14.86 -15.66 -7.89
C GLU A 110 -14.29 -14.75 -6.80
N ALA A 111 -14.13 -15.26 -5.57
CA ALA A 111 -13.41 -14.58 -4.49
C ALA A 111 -11.93 -14.32 -4.84
N ALA A 112 -11.26 -15.29 -5.49
CA ALA A 112 -9.89 -15.12 -6.01
C ALA A 112 -9.81 -14.05 -7.11
N ALA A 113 -10.78 -14.03 -8.02
CA ALA A 113 -10.86 -13.07 -9.12
C ALA A 113 -11.11 -11.63 -8.62
N ILE A 114 -11.96 -11.45 -7.61
CA ILE A 114 -12.19 -10.15 -6.96
C ILE A 114 -10.93 -9.68 -6.24
N ALA A 115 -10.23 -10.58 -5.54
CA ALA A 115 -8.97 -10.26 -4.87
C ALA A 115 -7.88 -9.82 -5.88
N GLN A 116 -7.74 -10.53 -7.00
CA GLN A 116 -6.82 -10.16 -8.08
C GLN A 116 -7.21 -8.85 -8.77
N ALA A 117 -8.50 -8.65 -9.08
CA ALA A 117 -9.01 -7.44 -9.73
C ALA A 117 -8.88 -6.18 -8.86
N SER A 118 -8.88 -6.35 -7.54
CA SER A 118 -8.67 -5.26 -6.56
C SER A 118 -7.19 -4.92 -6.32
N GLY A 119 -6.26 -5.56 -7.04
CA GLY A 119 -4.82 -5.34 -6.89
C GLY A 119 -4.24 -5.90 -5.59
N THR A 120 -4.91 -6.89 -4.99
CA THR A 120 -4.58 -7.39 -3.64
C THR A 120 -3.64 -8.59 -3.68
N GLU A 121 -2.64 -8.65 -2.79
CA GLU A 121 -1.87 -9.86 -2.48
C GLU A 121 -2.66 -10.89 -1.63
N ALA A 122 -3.99 -11.00 -1.80
CA ALA A 122 -4.77 -11.95 -1.00
C ALA A 122 -4.41 -13.39 -1.36
N GLN A 123 -4.17 -14.23 -0.36
CA GLN A 123 -3.73 -15.61 -0.56
C GLN A 123 -4.74 -16.57 0.06
N TRP A 124 -5.18 -17.56 -0.72
CA TRP A 124 -5.93 -18.67 -0.17
C TRP A 124 -4.98 -19.63 0.55
N LEU A 125 -5.29 -19.93 1.81
CA LEU A 125 -4.61 -20.94 2.61
C LEU A 125 -5.54 -22.15 2.75
N ASP A 126 -5.11 -23.32 2.32
CA ASP A 126 -5.85 -24.56 2.56
C ASP A 126 -5.87 -24.92 4.06
N GLN A 127 -6.65 -25.93 4.42
CA GLN A 127 -6.81 -26.37 5.81
C GLN A 127 -5.47 -26.67 6.50
N ALA A 128 -4.55 -27.37 5.84
CA ALA A 128 -3.28 -27.72 6.47
C ALA A 128 -2.43 -26.46 6.70
N VAL A 129 -2.37 -25.57 5.70
CA VAL A 129 -1.57 -24.34 5.76
C VAL A 129 -2.16 -23.35 6.76
N ILE A 130 -3.48 -23.14 6.79
CA ILE A 130 -4.09 -22.16 7.70
C ILE A 130 -3.89 -22.54 9.17
N HIS A 131 -3.97 -23.84 9.51
CA HIS A 131 -3.73 -24.32 10.88
C HIS A 131 -2.25 -24.27 11.29
N GLN A 132 -1.32 -24.37 10.33
CA GLN A 132 0.10 -24.08 10.58
C GLN A 132 0.34 -22.57 10.76
N TYR A 133 -0.39 -21.75 9.99
CA TYR A 133 -0.25 -20.30 9.99
C TYR A 133 -0.86 -19.63 11.22
N GLN A 134 -1.96 -20.19 11.73
CA GLN A 134 -2.60 -19.85 13.00
C GLN A 134 -3.10 -21.13 13.68
N ALA A 135 -2.40 -21.54 14.73
CA ALA A 135 -2.81 -22.68 15.56
C ALA A 135 -4.08 -22.34 16.35
N GLY A 136 -4.83 -23.39 16.73
CA GLY A 136 -5.99 -23.29 17.63
C GLY A 136 -7.29 -22.80 16.98
N LEU A 137 -7.35 -22.65 15.65
CA LEU A 137 -8.62 -22.45 14.94
C LEU A 137 -9.57 -23.64 15.13
N GLY A 138 -10.87 -23.39 15.04
CA GLY A 138 -11.92 -24.41 15.09
C GLY A 138 -11.71 -25.53 14.07
N SER A 139 -12.11 -26.75 14.42
CA SER A 139 -11.87 -27.95 13.58
C SER A 139 -12.72 -28.00 12.30
N ASP A 140 -13.76 -27.17 12.21
CA ASP A 140 -14.63 -27.04 11.05
C ASP A 140 -14.17 -25.95 10.05
N VAL A 141 -13.01 -25.32 10.31
CA VAL A 141 -12.31 -24.46 9.35
C VAL A 141 -11.65 -25.33 8.28
N VAL A 142 -11.95 -25.07 7.01
CA VAL A 142 -11.44 -25.82 5.84
C VAL A 142 -10.37 -25.09 5.05
N GLY A 143 -10.09 -23.84 5.43
CA GLY A 143 -9.17 -22.94 4.75
C GLY A 143 -9.49 -21.51 5.10
N GLY A 144 -8.91 -20.56 4.39
CA GLY A 144 -9.25 -19.16 4.56
C GLY A 144 -8.39 -18.21 3.75
N TRP A 145 -8.83 -16.96 3.68
CA TRP A 145 -8.12 -15.90 2.97
C TRP A 145 -7.16 -15.17 3.89
N TRP A 146 -5.94 -14.94 3.42
CA TRP A 146 -4.93 -14.15 4.08
C TRP A 146 -4.77 -12.80 3.37
N PHE A 147 -4.99 -11.71 4.10
CA PHE A 147 -4.85 -10.34 3.62
C PHE A 147 -3.67 -9.67 4.33
N PRO A 148 -2.45 -9.73 3.77
CA PRO A 148 -1.23 -9.27 4.45
C PRO A 148 -1.19 -7.77 4.67
N GLU A 149 -1.84 -6.98 3.81
CA GLU A 149 -1.77 -5.53 3.89
C GLU A 149 -2.85 -4.89 4.77
N ASP A 150 -3.84 -5.67 5.19
CA ASP A 150 -4.83 -5.21 6.16
C ASP A 150 -4.17 -5.09 7.54
N ALA A 151 -4.72 -4.24 8.39
CA ALA A 151 -4.10 -3.91 9.67
C ALA A 151 -5.15 -3.69 10.75
N GLN A 152 -4.68 -3.32 11.94
CA GLN A 152 -5.53 -2.83 13.01
C GLN A 152 -4.86 -1.68 13.76
N VAL A 153 -5.64 -1.01 14.59
CA VAL A 153 -5.21 0.00 15.55
C VAL A 153 -6.04 -0.15 16.83
N ASP A 154 -5.51 0.22 17.99
CA ASP A 154 -6.35 0.36 19.18
C ASP A 154 -7.18 1.64 19.01
N ASN A 155 -8.48 1.47 18.74
CA ASN A 155 -9.42 2.55 18.48
C ASN A 155 -9.53 3.54 19.65
N ARG A 156 -9.39 3.07 20.90
CA ARG A 156 -9.46 3.94 22.08
C ARG A 156 -8.15 4.71 22.23
N ALA A 157 -7.01 4.04 22.07
CA ALA A 157 -5.70 4.68 22.11
C ALA A 157 -5.53 5.71 20.98
N LEU A 158 -5.96 5.39 19.76
CA LEU A 158 -5.96 6.32 18.63
C LEU A 158 -6.83 7.54 18.90
N THR A 159 -8.05 7.36 19.42
CA THR A 159 -8.95 8.48 19.74
C THR A 159 -8.34 9.38 20.82
N GLN A 160 -7.72 8.80 21.84
CA GLN A 160 -7.01 9.55 22.88
C GLN A 160 -5.79 10.28 22.31
N THR A 161 -5.03 9.65 21.42
CA THR A 161 -3.87 10.26 20.76
C THR A 161 -4.29 11.45 19.90
N LEU A 162 -5.37 11.32 19.13
CA LEU A 162 -5.94 12.43 18.37
C LEU A 162 -6.42 13.58 19.25
N TRP A 163 -7.04 13.27 20.39
CA TRP A 163 -7.39 14.29 21.37
C TRP A 163 -6.16 15.07 21.85
N ILE A 164 -5.11 14.37 22.27
CA ILE A 164 -3.86 14.97 22.74
C ILE A 164 -3.19 15.79 21.63
N ALA A 165 -3.17 15.28 20.40
CA ALA A 165 -2.62 15.97 19.23
C ALA A 165 -3.38 17.28 18.95
N ALA A 166 -4.72 17.24 18.97
CA ALA A 166 -5.55 18.43 18.78
C ALA A 166 -5.27 19.49 19.87
N GLN A 167 -5.16 19.10 21.14
CA GLN A 167 -4.78 20.00 22.23
C GLN A 167 -3.37 20.57 22.06
N THR A 168 -2.40 19.72 21.71
CA THR A 168 -0.99 20.08 21.51
C THR A 168 -0.84 21.13 20.40
N LEU A 169 -1.61 20.98 19.32
CA LEU A 169 -1.63 21.94 18.23
C LEU A 169 -2.41 23.22 18.56
N GLY A 170 -3.12 23.29 19.69
CA GLY A 170 -3.93 24.45 20.08
C GLY A 170 -5.26 24.53 19.35
N VAL A 171 -5.91 23.39 19.07
CA VAL A 171 -7.34 23.34 18.70
C VAL A 171 -8.17 23.64 19.94
N ASN A 172 -9.17 24.52 19.81
CA ASN A 172 -10.07 24.86 20.91
C ASN A 172 -11.16 23.78 21.03
N ILE A 173 -11.08 22.90 22.02
CA ILE A 173 -12.04 21.81 22.22
C ILE A 173 -13.02 22.18 23.33
N GLN A 174 -14.32 22.14 23.02
CA GLN A 174 -15.41 22.41 23.95
C GLN A 174 -16.26 21.14 24.11
N ASP A 175 -15.98 20.38 25.17
CA ASP A 175 -16.76 19.21 25.57
C ASP A 175 -17.95 19.60 26.46
N GLY A 176 -19.01 18.79 26.49
CA GLY A 176 -20.26 19.10 27.19
C GLY A 176 -21.12 20.18 26.50
N VAL A 177 -20.77 20.60 25.28
CA VAL A 177 -21.51 21.62 24.51
C VAL A 177 -22.38 20.93 23.47
N SER A 178 -23.69 20.97 23.69
CA SER A 178 -24.66 20.40 22.75
C SER A 178 -25.06 21.44 21.72
N VAL A 179 -24.88 21.12 20.44
CA VAL A 179 -25.46 21.89 19.33
C VAL A 179 -26.94 21.53 19.19
N GLN A 180 -27.80 22.53 19.24
CA GLN A 180 -29.26 22.38 19.25
C GLN A 180 -29.89 22.74 17.89
N ALA A 181 -29.32 23.73 17.19
CA ALA A 181 -29.81 24.17 15.88
C ALA A 181 -28.70 24.84 15.06
N ILE A 182 -28.83 24.78 13.73
CA ILE A 182 -28.00 25.51 12.77
C ILE A 182 -28.85 26.64 12.18
N GLN A 183 -28.49 27.89 12.46
CA GLN A 183 -29.19 29.06 11.95
C GLN A 183 -28.68 29.40 10.55
N GLN A 184 -29.59 29.43 9.58
CA GLN A 184 -29.25 29.65 8.17
C GLN A 184 -29.79 30.98 7.67
N GLN A 185 -28.97 31.70 6.89
CA GLN A 185 -29.36 32.93 6.20
C GLN A 185 -28.75 32.91 4.79
N GLN A 186 -29.57 33.15 3.76
CA GLN A 186 -29.11 33.25 2.35
C GLN A 186 -28.25 32.05 1.88
N ARG A 187 -28.62 30.82 2.26
CA ARG A 187 -27.85 29.57 1.98
C ARG A 187 -26.44 29.54 2.60
N GLN A 188 -26.24 30.24 3.71
CA GLN A 188 -25.06 30.14 4.55
C GLN A 188 -25.48 29.91 6.00
N VAL A 189 -24.64 29.23 6.77
CA VAL A 189 -24.77 29.16 8.22
C VAL A 189 -24.32 30.49 8.80
N ALA A 190 -25.25 31.17 9.48
CA ALA A 190 -25.00 32.43 10.17
C ALA A 190 -24.44 32.18 11.58
N SER A 191 -25.02 31.23 12.31
CA SER A 191 -24.55 30.79 13.63
C SER A 191 -25.01 29.37 13.95
N VAL A 192 -24.41 28.79 14.97
CA VAL A 192 -24.81 27.51 15.56
C VAL A 192 -25.28 27.78 16.99
N GLN A 193 -26.52 27.42 17.29
CA GLN A 193 -27.10 27.57 18.63
C GLN A 193 -26.69 26.37 19.49
N THR A 194 -26.17 26.65 20.69
CA THR A 194 -25.69 25.62 21.61
C THR A 194 -26.26 25.78 23.01
N SER A 195 -26.05 24.77 23.86
CA SER A 195 -26.39 24.81 25.29
C SER A 195 -25.70 25.93 26.08
N VAL A 196 -24.65 26.54 25.54
CA VAL A 196 -23.86 27.62 26.19
C VAL A 196 -23.88 28.93 25.39
N GLY A 197 -24.84 29.09 24.49
CA GLY A 197 -25.01 30.27 23.64
C GLY A 197 -24.62 30.03 22.18
N ASP A 198 -24.65 31.10 21.38
CA ASP A 198 -24.43 31.02 19.94
C ASP A 198 -22.95 31.11 19.56
N TRP A 199 -22.56 30.31 18.57
CA TRP A 199 -21.20 30.28 18.03
C TRP A 199 -21.20 30.65 16.55
N GLN A 200 -20.13 31.33 16.12
CA GLN A 200 -19.95 31.78 14.74
C GLN A 200 -18.55 31.42 14.23
N ALA A 201 -18.49 31.02 12.96
CA ALA A 201 -17.26 30.76 12.22
C ALA A 201 -17.45 31.05 10.73
N LYS A 202 -16.36 31.15 9.98
CA LYS A 202 -16.41 31.31 8.51
C LYS A 202 -16.89 30.03 7.83
N HIS A 203 -16.34 28.89 8.26
CA HIS A 203 -16.70 27.57 7.77
C HIS A 203 -17.17 26.65 8.91
N TYR A 204 -18.03 25.71 8.58
CA TYR A 204 -18.59 24.73 9.51
C TYR A 204 -18.41 23.32 8.94
N VAL A 205 -18.18 22.34 9.81
CA VAL A 205 -18.13 20.92 9.45
C VAL A 205 -19.04 20.13 10.36
N LEU A 206 -19.97 19.36 9.80
CA LEU A 206 -20.84 18.46 10.56
C LEU A 206 -20.28 17.04 10.57
N ALA A 207 -19.84 16.59 11.74
CA ALA A 207 -19.20 15.29 12.00
C ALA A 207 -19.80 14.57 13.22
N ILE A 208 -21.11 14.67 13.42
CA ILE A 208 -21.83 14.14 14.59
C ILE A 208 -22.32 12.69 14.42
N GLY A 209 -21.75 11.91 13.50
CA GLY A 209 -22.00 10.47 13.39
C GLY A 209 -23.49 10.11 13.32
N ALA A 210 -23.94 9.16 14.15
CA ALA A 210 -25.29 8.61 14.06
C ALA A 210 -26.39 9.63 14.39
N TRP A 211 -26.04 10.72 15.07
CA TRP A 211 -26.93 11.82 15.45
C TRP A 211 -27.13 12.85 14.33
N SER A 212 -26.53 12.63 13.15
CA SER A 212 -26.57 13.60 12.05
C SER A 212 -27.98 13.96 11.60
N ASN A 213 -28.89 12.99 11.58
CA ASN A 213 -30.28 13.19 11.19
C ASN A 213 -31.11 13.99 12.23
N GLU A 214 -30.62 14.17 13.45
CA GLU A 214 -31.28 15.01 14.47
C GLU A 214 -31.10 16.51 14.20
N LEU A 215 -30.01 16.89 13.50
CA LEU A 215 -29.66 18.29 13.26
C LEU A 215 -29.92 18.74 11.82
N LEU A 216 -29.73 17.84 10.84
CA LEU A 216 -30.03 18.07 9.44
C LEU A 216 -30.76 16.85 8.87
N PRO A 217 -31.70 17.01 7.93
CA PRO A 217 -32.46 15.91 7.34
C PRO A 217 -31.61 15.11 6.34
N ILE A 218 -30.52 14.48 6.81
CA ILE A 218 -29.63 13.64 6.02
C ILE A 218 -29.78 12.18 6.45
N PRO A 219 -29.81 11.21 5.51
CA PRO A 219 -30.26 9.84 5.75
C PRO A 219 -29.21 8.98 6.46
N VAL A 220 -28.83 9.37 7.67
CA VAL A 220 -27.93 8.64 8.57
C VAL A 220 -28.74 8.09 9.74
N GLN A 221 -28.61 6.79 10.00
CA GLN A 221 -29.31 6.09 11.07
C GLN A 221 -28.32 5.35 11.98
N PRO A 222 -28.64 5.19 13.28
CA PRO A 222 -27.84 4.37 14.18
C PRO A 222 -28.00 2.88 13.85
N ARG A 223 -26.86 2.19 13.67
CA ARG A 223 -26.77 0.72 13.70
C ARG A 223 -26.06 0.30 14.97
N LYS A 224 -26.78 -0.30 15.90
CA LYS A 224 -26.20 -0.73 17.18
C LYS A 224 -25.28 -1.94 16.95
N GLY A 225 -24.12 -1.92 17.59
CA GLY A 225 -23.22 -3.06 17.66
C GLY A 225 -22.81 -3.33 19.09
N GLN A 226 -23.00 -4.57 19.52
CA GLN A 226 -22.53 -5.11 20.79
C GLN A 226 -21.15 -5.73 20.62
N MET A 227 -20.34 -5.61 21.66
CA MET A 227 -18.94 -5.99 21.69
C MET A 227 -18.59 -6.58 23.06
N LEU A 228 -17.55 -7.39 23.10
CA LEU A 228 -16.95 -7.86 24.34
C LEU A 228 -15.44 -7.98 24.23
N ALA A 229 -14.76 -8.01 25.37
CA ALA A 229 -13.33 -8.27 25.45
C ALA A 229 -13.05 -9.38 26.44
N VAL A 230 -12.08 -10.22 26.10
CA VAL A 230 -11.49 -11.21 27.01
C VAL A 230 -9.99 -10.94 27.16
N GLN A 231 -9.39 -11.43 28.23
CA GLN A 231 -7.95 -11.37 28.47
C GLN A 231 -7.32 -12.73 28.19
N SER A 232 -6.31 -12.75 27.32
CA SER A 232 -5.45 -13.92 27.17
C SER A 232 -4.72 -14.21 28.48
N PRO A 233 -4.58 -15.49 28.88
CA PRO A 233 -3.70 -15.88 29.97
C PRO A 233 -2.26 -15.44 29.72
N ASP A 234 -1.54 -15.11 30.79
CA ASP A 234 -0.10 -14.86 30.72
C ASP A 234 0.62 -16.14 30.29
N SER A 235 1.40 -16.06 29.20
CA SER A 235 2.12 -17.21 28.66
C SER A 235 3.57 -16.86 28.33
N ALA A 236 4.48 -17.76 28.74
CA ALA A 236 5.89 -17.70 28.34
C ALA A 236 6.10 -17.84 26.82
N SER A 237 5.12 -18.35 26.07
CA SER A 237 5.18 -18.52 24.61
C SER A 237 4.71 -17.29 23.80
N GLY A 238 4.29 -16.21 24.48
CA GLY A 238 3.79 -14.97 23.86
C GLY A 238 2.28 -15.00 23.56
N LEU A 239 1.80 -14.04 22.75
CA LEU A 239 0.38 -13.88 22.43
C LEU A 239 -0.17 -15.06 21.61
N PRO A 240 -1.36 -15.60 21.96
CA PRO A 240 -1.97 -16.72 21.24
C PRO A 240 -2.47 -16.35 19.84
N LEU A 241 -2.89 -15.10 19.66
CA LEU A 241 -3.32 -14.53 18.39
C LEU A 241 -2.41 -13.35 18.06
N ARG A 242 -1.82 -13.36 16.86
CA ARG A 242 -0.93 -12.30 16.38
C ARG A 242 -1.49 -11.51 15.21
N ARG A 243 -2.71 -11.85 14.79
CA ARG A 243 -3.41 -11.31 13.62
C ARG A 243 -4.90 -11.32 13.90
N VAL A 244 -5.64 -10.46 13.20
CA VAL A 244 -7.11 -10.44 13.30
C VAL A 244 -7.67 -11.70 12.64
N LEU A 245 -8.69 -12.29 13.26
CA LEU A 245 -9.53 -13.30 12.64
C LEU A 245 -10.84 -12.65 12.20
N PHE A 246 -11.18 -12.76 10.93
CA PHE A 246 -12.41 -12.22 10.35
C PHE A 246 -13.29 -13.38 9.87
N GLY A 247 -14.30 -13.74 10.66
CA GLY A 247 -15.29 -14.76 10.30
C GLY A 247 -16.47 -14.17 9.54
N SER A 248 -17.37 -15.03 9.07
CA SER A 248 -18.59 -14.66 8.34
C SER A 248 -19.43 -13.61 9.08
N ASP A 249 -19.58 -13.78 10.39
CA ASP A 249 -20.50 -12.98 11.20
C ASP A 249 -19.88 -12.47 12.52
N LEU A 250 -18.55 -12.45 12.60
CA LEU A 250 -17.78 -11.88 13.71
C LEU A 250 -16.34 -11.58 13.30
N TYR A 251 -15.63 -10.86 14.16
CA TYR A 251 -14.20 -10.66 14.13
C TYR A 251 -13.61 -10.80 15.54
N ILE A 252 -12.38 -11.30 15.60
CA ILE A 252 -11.55 -11.44 16.81
C ILE A 252 -10.29 -10.62 16.58
N VAL A 253 -10.11 -9.55 17.35
CA VAL A 253 -9.05 -8.56 17.16
C VAL A 253 -8.13 -8.59 18.39
N PRO A 254 -6.94 -9.21 18.29
CA PRO A 254 -6.00 -9.27 19.40
C PRO A 254 -5.24 -7.94 19.55
N ARG A 255 -4.98 -7.54 20.80
CA ARG A 255 -4.13 -6.42 21.17
C ARG A 255 -2.78 -6.91 21.69
N GLN A 256 -1.78 -6.03 21.64
CA GLN A 256 -0.42 -6.36 22.08
C GLN A 256 -0.30 -6.55 23.60
N ASP A 257 -1.25 -6.03 24.37
CA ASP A 257 -1.37 -6.19 25.82
C ASP A 257 -2.14 -7.46 26.26
N GLY A 258 -2.48 -8.33 25.31
CA GLY A 258 -3.19 -9.59 25.57
C GLY A 258 -4.71 -9.47 25.62
N ARG A 259 -5.28 -8.26 25.55
CA ARG A 259 -6.74 -8.10 25.35
C ARG A 259 -7.13 -8.64 23.98
N ILE A 260 -8.27 -9.31 23.91
CA ILE A 260 -8.86 -9.80 22.66
C ILE A 260 -10.26 -9.24 22.55
N ILE A 261 -10.48 -8.44 21.51
CA ILE A 261 -11.76 -7.78 21.23
C ILE A 261 -12.58 -8.68 20.31
N ILE A 262 -13.83 -8.93 20.69
CA ILE A 262 -14.76 -9.79 19.97
C ILE A 262 -15.98 -8.94 19.59
N GLY A 263 -16.29 -8.94 18.31
CA GLY A 263 -17.45 -8.22 17.80
C GLY A 263 -17.91 -8.74 16.45
N ALA A 264 -19.03 -8.31 15.93
CA ALA A 264 -20.04 -7.54 16.62
C ALA A 264 -21.42 -7.89 16.12
N THR A 265 -22.43 -7.63 16.96
CA THR A 265 -23.81 -7.62 16.47
C THR A 265 -24.03 -6.43 15.52
N SER A 266 -25.10 -6.50 14.75
CA SER A 266 -25.62 -5.41 13.93
C SER A 266 -27.13 -5.36 14.07
N GLU A 267 -27.64 -4.33 14.74
CA GLU A 267 -29.04 -4.25 15.17
C GLU A 267 -29.68 -2.92 14.73
N GLU A 268 -30.87 -3.02 14.14
CA GLU A 268 -31.70 -1.87 13.73
C GLU A 268 -32.71 -1.50 14.82
N VAL A 269 -32.21 -1.09 15.98
CA VAL A 269 -33.03 -0.82 17.18
C VAL A 269 -33.01 0.65 17.62
N GLY A 270 -32.64 1.56 16.71
CA GLY A 270 -32.47 2.97 17.04
C GLY A 270 -31.33 3.20 18.05
N PHE A 271 -31.52 4.18 18.94
CA PHE A 271 -30.56 4.52 20.00
C PHE A 271 -30.75 3.71 21.30
N THR A 272 -31.30 2.48 21.22
CA THR A 272 -31.49 1.65 22.42
C THR A 272 -30.14 1.21 23.01
N PRO A 273 -29.79 1.63 24.24
CA PRO A 273 -28.48 1.37 24.84
C PRO A 273 -28.32 -0.08 25.33
N ASN A 274 -27.17 -0.35 25.95
CA ASN A 274 -26.79 -1.56 26.69
C ASN A 274 -26.59 -2.82 25.83
N ASN A 275 -25.78 -3.76 26.35
CA ASN A 275 -25.73 -5.11 25.82
C ASN A 275 -26.98 -5.91 26.21
N THR A 276 -27.27 -6.98 25.45
CA THR A 276 -28.29 -7.98 25.77
C THR A 276 -27.62 -9.33 26.06
N PRO A 277 -28.15 -10.14 27.00
CA PRO A 277 -27.63 -11.48 27.23
C PRO A 277 -27.60 -12.34 25.96
N ALA A 278 -28.62 -12.21 25.10
CA ALA A 278 -28.70 -12.90 23.82
C ALA A 278 -27.55 -12.50 22.88
N GLY A 279 -27.27 -11.21 22.72
CA GLY A 279 -26.18 -10.74 21.86
C GLY A 279 -24.81 -11.16 22.38
N VAL A 280 -24.59 -11.11 23.70
CA VAL A 280 -23.33 -11.57 24.31
C VAL A 280 -23.15 -13.08 24.15
N GLN A 281 -24.20 -13.87 24.38
CA GLN A 281 -24.17 -15.32 24.19
C GLN A 281 -23.87 -15.69 22.74
N GLU A 282 -24.48 -15.01 21.78
CA GLU A 282 -24.25 -15.21 20.35
C GLU A 282 -22.79 -14.91 19.97
N LEU A 283 -22.24 -13.77 20.42
CA LEU A 283 -20.85 -13.41 20.15
C LEU A 283 -19.87 -14.42 20.75
N LEU A 284 -20.08 -14.85 22.00
CA LEU A 284 -19.24 -15.86 22.64
C LEU A 284 -19.31 -17.20 21.91
N ALA A 285 -20.51 -17.68 21.58
CA ALA A 285 -20.69 -18.95 20.90
C ALA A 285 -19.95 -18.98 19.55
N ARG A 286 -20.10 -17.92 18.75
CA ARG A 286 -19.44 -17.82 17.44
C ARG A 286 -17.92 -17.64 17.58
N ALA A 287 -17.45 -16.85 18.55
CA ALA A 287 -16.03 -16.65 18.77
C ALA A 287 -15.34 -17.92 19.27
N ILE A 288 -15.94 -18.66 20.22
CA ILE A 288 -15.43 -19.94 20.71
C ILE A 288 -15.42 -20.98 19.59
N ARG A 289 -16.44 -21.01 18.72
CA ARG A 289 -16.41 -21.87 17.54
C ARG A 289 -15.18 -21.57 16.65
N LEU A 290 -14.90 -20.29 16.38
CA LEU A 290 -13.78 -19.87 15.54
C LEU A 290 -12.41 -20.12 16.20
N TYR A 291 -12.30 -19.86 17.50
CA TYR A 291 -11.07 -20.02 18.29
C TYR A 291 -11.40 -20.61 19.68
N PRO A 292 -11.47 -21.96 19.81
CA PRO A 292 -11.96 -22.65 21.02
C PRO A 292 -11.28 -22.27 22.33
N ALA A 293 -10.00 -21.89 22.30
CA ALA A 293 -9.28 -21.49 23.51
C ALA A 293 -9.93 -20.28 24.24
N LEU A 294 -10.75 -19.46 23.57
CA LEU A 294 -11.45 -18.33 24.20
C LEU A 294 -12.39 -18.76 25.32
N GLN A 295 -12.87 -20.02 25.33
CA GLN A 295 -13.78 -20.51 26.36
C GLN A 295 -13.16 -20.41 27.77
N ASP A 296 -11.83 -20.46 27.85
CA ASP A 296 -11.07 -20.49 29.10
C ASP A 296 -10.47 -19.11 29.44
N PHE A 297 -10.74 -18.08 28.62
CA PHE A 297 -10.18 -16.75 28.79
C PHE A 297 -11.07 -15.89 29.69
N ALA A 298 -10.46 -15.04 30.53
CA ALA A 298 -11.20 -14.22 31.47
C ALA A 298 -11.97 -13.10 30.74
N LEU A 299 -13.29 -13.03 30.92
CA LEU A 299 -14.11 -11.92 30.42
C LEU A 299 -13.72 -10.62 31.13
N GLN A 300 -13.46 -9.56 30.37
CA GLN A 300 -13.02 -8.26 30.87
C GLN A 300 -14.10 -7.20 30.81
N GLU A 301 -14.71 -7.03 29.64
CA GLU A 301 -15.58 -5.89 29.37
C GLU A 301 -16.70 -6.27 28.38
N LEU A 302 -17.87 -5.66 28.56
CA LEU A 302 -19.01 -5.70 27.64
C LEU A 302 -19.39 -4.25 27.32
N TRP A 303 -19.53 -3.90 26.04
CA TRP A 303 -19.95 -2.55 25.64
C TRP A 303 -20.72 -2.57 24.31
N TRP A 304 -21.24 -1.40 23.94
CA TRP A 304 -21.99 -1.19 22.70
C TRP A 304 -21.67 0.17 22.08
N GLY A 305 -22.05 0.36 20.83
CA GLY A 305 -22.03 1.67 20.17
C GLY A 305 -22.96 1.75 18.95
N PHE A 306 -23.14 2.96 18.44
CA PHE A 306 -24.03 3.25 17.32
C PHE A 306 -23.23 3.68 16.08
N ARG A 307 -23.15 2.80 15.09
CA ARG A 307 -22.50 3.10 13.81
C ARG A 307 -23.37 4.05 12.99
N PRO A 308 -22.80 5.08 12.36
CA PRO A 308 -23.55 6.02 11.52
C PRO A 308 -23.78 5.42 10.13
N ALA A 309 -24.88 4.71 9.90
CA ALA A 309 -25.14 4.05 8.63
C ALA A 309 -26.02 4.88 7.71
N THR A 310 -25.69 4.90 6.42
CA THR A 310 -26.56 5.34 5.33
C THR A 310 -27.24 4.12 4.68
N LEU A 311 -28.27 4.37 3.86
CA LEU A 311 -28.98 3.30 3.16
C LEU A 311 -28.11 2.56 2.14
N ASP A 312 -27.12 3.24 1.56
CA ASP A 312 -26.19 2.67 0.58
C ASP A 312 -24.84 2.28 1.22
N GLU A 313 -24.72 2.39 2.54
CA GLU A 313 -23.51 2.13 3.34
C GLU A 313 -22.29 3.00 2.97
N LEU A 314 -22.46 4.01 2.11
CA LEU A 314 -21.42 4.96 1.74
C LEU A 314 -21.45 6.19 2.67
N PRO A 315 -20.30 6.77 3.01
CA PRO A 315 -20.27 8.00 3.79
C PRO A 315 -20.92 9.18 3.05
N ILE A 316 -21.26 10.22 3.81
CA ILE A 316 -21.70 11.52 3.30
C ILE A 316 -20.57 12.52 3.54
N LEU A 317 -19.89 12.90 2.46
CA LEU A 317 -18.73 13.79 2.46
C LEU A 317 -18.96 14.99 1.53
N GLY A 318 -18.37 16.13 1.86
CA GLY A 318 -18.35 17.31 0.98
C GLY A 318 -19.43 18.35 1.26
N ALA A 319 -19.83 19.11 0.25
CA ALA A 319 -20.69 20.28 0.42
C ALA A 319 -22.12 19.95 0.87
N SER A 320 -22.65 20.73 1.82
CA SER A 320 -24.07 20.70 2.20
C SER A 320 -24.91 21.64 1.31
N ALA A 321 -26.20 21.82 1.65
CA ALA A 321 -27.04 22.85 1.04
C ALA A 321 -26.59 24.29 1.40
N CYS A 322 -25.81 24.47 2.47
CA CYS A 322 -25.21 25.74 2.86
C CYS A 322 -23.77 25.84 2.34
N ALA A 323 -23.43 26.96 1.70
CA ALA A 323 -22.15 27.13 0.99
C ALA A 323 -20.92 27.07 1.92
N ASN A 324 -21.07 27.41 3.20
CA ASN A 324 -20.01 27.39 4.19
C ASN A 324 -20.12 26.22 5.18
N LEU A 325 -20.93 25.20 4.89
CA LEU A 325 -21.07 24.00 5.72
C LEU A 325 -20.74 22.75 4.91
N LEU A 326 -19.77 21.98 5.40
CA LEU A 326 -19.41 20.66 4.87
C LEU A 326 -19.96 19.54 5.76
N LEU A 327 -20.21 18.39 5.16
CA LEU A 327 -20.64 17.15 5.81
C LEU A 327 -19.47 16.17 5.84
N ALA A 328 -19.28 15.50 6.97
CA ALA A 328 -18.29 14.43 7.15
C ALA A 328 -18.84 13.38 8.12
N THR A 329 -19.80 12.58 7.65
CA THR A 329 -20.54 11.62 8.50
C THR A 329 -20.90 10.35 7.71
N GLY A 330 -21.61 9.40 8.34
CA GLY A 330 -22.14 8.24 7.64
C GLY A 330 -21.11 7.13 7.35
N HIS A 331 -19.93 7.14 7.98
CA HIS A 331 -18.86 6.17 7.71
C HIS A 331 -19.15 4.73 8.13
N TYR A 332 -20.33 4.43 8.67
CA TYR A 332 -20.78 3.12 9.12
C TYR A 332 -19.70 2.31 9.89
N ARG A 333 -19.16 1.24 9.29
CA ARG A 333 -18.15 0.35 9.86
C ARG A 333 -16.71 0.83 9.68
N ASN A 334 -16.49 1.76 8.75
CA ASN A 334 -15.18 2.17 8.26
C ASN A 334 -14.70 3.53 8.79
N GLY A 335 -15.36 4.10 9.81
CA GLY A 335 -15.02 5.42 10.34
C GLY A 335 -13.62 5.53 10.95
N ILE A 336 -13.08 4.43 11.51
CA ILE A 336 -11.67 4.40 11.92
C ILE A 336 -10.81 4.47 10.66
N LEU A 337 -10.88 3.45 9.80
CA LEU A 337 -10.13 3.35 8.54
C LEU A 337 -10.20 4.61 7.67
N LEU A 338 -11.32 5.33 7.64
CA LEU A 338 -11.51 6.49 6.76
C LEU A 338 -11.13 7.82 7.40
N ALA A 339 -10.75 7.86 8.69
CA ALA A 339 -10.42 9.09 9.39
C ALA A 339 -9.33 9.94 8.69
N PRO A 340 -8.15 9.38 8.30
CA PRO A 340 -7.10 10.20 7.68
C PRO A 340 -7.48 10.75 6.31
N ILE A 341 -8.07 9.93 5.42
CA ILE A 341 -8.47 10.43 4.09
C ILE A 341 -9.61 11.44 4.20
N THR A 342 -10.58 11.22 5.11
CA THR A 342 -11.68 12.17 5.32
C THR A 342 -11.14 13.53 5.77
N ALA A 343 -10.13 13.54 6.66
CA ALA A 343 -9.50 14.78 7.10
C ALA A 343 -8.87 15.55 5.94
N GLN A 344 -8.09 14.87 5.09
CA GLN A 344 -7.46 15.48 3.92
C GLN A 344 -8.50 16.05 2.95
N LEU A 345 -9.50 15.25 2.57
CA LEU A 345 -10.52 15.64 1.60
C LEU A 345 -11.37 16.84 2.06
N ILE A 346 -11.74 16.87 3.34
CA ILE A 346 -12.52 17.98 3.91
C ILE A 346 -11.66 19.25 4.02
N ALA A 347 -10.39 19.12 4.40
CA ALA A 347 -9.48 20.26 4.44
C ALA A 347 -9.22 20.83 3.03
N ASP A 348 -9.06 19.97 2.02
CA ASP A 348 -8.92 20.35 0.61
C ASP A 348 -10.19 21.08 0.11
N ALA A 349 -11.38 20.59 0.46
CA ALA A 349 -12.65 21.24 0.14
C ALA A 349 -12.79 22.63 0.79
N ILE A 350 -12.38 22.80 2.05
CA ILE A 350 -12.35 24.13 2.72
C ILE A 350 -11.40 25.09 1.99
N ALA A 351 -10.26 24.58 1.53
CA ALA A 351 -9.28 25.33 0.74
C ALA A 351 -9.71 25.61 -0.72
N GLN A 352 -10.96 25.30 -1.09
CA GLN A 352 -11.51 25.44 -2.45
C GLN A 352 -10.77 24.61 -3.51
N GLN A 353 -10.24 23.45 -3.11
CA GLN A 353 -9.57 22.47 -3.99
C GLN A 353 -10.17 21.07 -3.79
N PRO A 354 -11.50 20.87 -3.93
CA PRO A 354 -12.12 19.60 -3.62
C PRO A 354 -11.60 18.49 -4.56
N ASP A 355 -11.28 17.34 -3.97
CA ASP A 355 -10.98 16.12 -4.74
C ASP A 355 -12.24 15.64 -5.47
N PRO A 356 -12.15 15.26 -6.76
CA PRO A 356 -13.28 14.73 -7.53
C PRO A 356 -13.97 13.52 -6.87
N LEU A 357 -13.25 12.76 -6.05
CA LEU A 357 -13.79 11.60 -5.34
C LEU A 357 -14.98 11.97 -4.41
N LEU A 358 -15.06 13.22 -3.94
CA LEU A 358 -16.17 13.71 -3.11
C LEU A 358 -17.53 13.68 -3.81
N GLU A 359 -17.57 13.73 -5.15
CA GLU A 359 -18.82 13.72 -5.92
C GLU A 359 -19.64 12.45 -5.67
N HIS A 360 -18.95 11.31 -5.53
CA HIS A 360 -19.57 10.01 -5.23
C HIS A 360 -20.16 9.92 -3.82
N PHE A 361 -19.73 10.79 -2.91
CA PHE A 361 -20.13 10.80 -1.51
C PHE A 361 -21.01 12.00 -1.14
N SER A 362 -21.45 12.78 -2.13
CA SER A 362 -22.38 13.90 -1.93
C SER A 362 -23.71 13.42 -1.35
N TRP A 363 -24.27 14.17 -0.40
CA TRP A 363 -25.62 13.91 0.14
C TRP A 363 -26.72 14.01 -0.93
N GLN A 364 -26.46 14.74 -2.02
CA GLN A 364 -27.42 14.94 -3.11
C GLN A 364 -27.79 13.63 -3.83
N ARG A 365 -26.94 12.59 -3.75
CA ARG A 365 -27.23 11.28 -4.35
C ARG A 365 -28.51 10.64 -3.84
N PHE A 366 -28.98 11.02 -2.64
CA PHE A 366 -30.25 10.55 -2.08
C PHE A 366 -31.48 11.32 -2.59
N HIS A 367 -31.28 12.44 -3.27
CA HIS A 367 -32.36 13.27 -3.85
C HIS A 367 -32.45 13.13 -5.37
N GLN A 368 -31.50 12.47 -6.01
CA GLN A 368 -31.55 12.15 -7.42
C GLN A 368 -32.53 10.98 -7.63
N THR A 369 -33.66 11.25 -8.29
CA THR A 369 -34.57 10.21 -8.75
C THR A 369 -33.86 9.34 -9.77
N LYS A 370 -33.68 8.03 -9.48
CA LYS A 370 -33.31 7.05 -10.50
C LYS A 370 -34.28 7.18 -11.68
N PRO A 371 -33.82 7.17 -12.95
CA PRO A 371 -34.71 6.92 -14.08
C PRO A 371 -35.43 5.60 -13.82
N SER A 372 -36.75 5.62 -13.79
CA SER A 372 -37.59 4.44 -13.62
C SER A 372 -37.38 3.50 -14.82
N THR A 373 -36.74 2.36 -14.61
CA THR A 373 -36.85 1.22 -15.52
C THR A 373 -38.33 0.78 -15.54
N PRO A 374 -39.00 0.64 -16.69
CA PRO A 374 -40.35 0.12 -16.72
C PRO A 374 -40.37 -1.32 -16.19
N PRO A 375 -41.45 -1.76 -15.52
CA PRO A 375 -41.54 -3.10 -14.98
C PRO A 375 -41.54 -4.12 -16.13
N ALA A 376 -40.70 -5.16 -16.01
CA ALA A 376 -40.73 -6.30 -16.88
C ALA A 376 -42.09 -7.00 -16.75
N SER A 377 -42.94 -6.85 -17.77
CA SER A 377 -44.19 -7.58 -17.86
C SER A 377 -43.89 -9.06 -18.09
N LEU A 378 -44.33 -9.89 -17.15
CA LEU A 378 -44.54 -11.32 -17.32
C LEU A 378 -45.41 -11.57 -18.56
N ALA A 379 -44.83 -12.20 -19.58
CA ALA A 379 -45.59 -12.78 -20.68
C ALA A 379 -45.04 -14.17 -20.99
N ALA A 380 -45.98 -15.11 -21.03
CA ALA A 380 -45.81 -16.55 -21.08
C ALA A 380 -44.98 -17.05 -22.28
N SER A 381 -44.30 -18.16 -22.02
CA SER A 381 -43.73 -19.06 -23.01
C SER A 381 -44.79 -19.57 -23.99
N SER A 382 -44.62 -19.27 -25.27
CA SER A 382 -45.16 -20.08 -26.37
C SER A 382 -44.16 -20.11 -27.53
N THR A 383 -43.71 -21.32 -27.84
CA THR A 383 -43.05 -21.71 -29.10
C THR A 383 -43.84 -21.24 -30.33
N PRO A 384 -43.17 -21.00 -31.48
CA PRO A 384 -43.19 -22.08 -32.47
C PRO A 384 -41.88 -22.30 -33.22
N ALA A 385 -41.75 -23.55 -33.65
CA ALA A 385 -40.80 -24.02 -34.63
C ALA A 385 -41.11 -23.52 -36.05
N ALA A 386 -40.04 -23.50 -36.87
CA ALA A 386 -39.97 -23.74 -38.30
C ALA A 386 -40.88 -22.93 -39.26
N LEU A 387 -40.24 -22.14 -40.12
CA LEU A 387 -40.65 -21.99 -41.53
C LEU A 387 -39.41 -21.74 -42.41
N SER A 388 -39.50 -22.29 -43.61
CA SER A 388 -38.46 -22.71 -44.53
C SER A 388 -37.93 -21.64 -45.49
N SER A 389 -36.66 -21.81 -45.86
CA SER A 389 -35.99 -21.49 -47.13
C SER A 389 -36.71 -20.64 -48.19
N SER A 390 -36.03 -19.57 -48.63
CA SER A 390 -35.70 -19.44 -50.06
C SER A 390 -34.44 -18.59 -50.25
N THR A 391 -33.69 -19.01 -51.27
CA THR A 391 -32.35 -18.65 -51.71
C THR A 391 -32.24 -17.29 -52.39
N HIS A 392 -31.14 -16.57 -52.13
CA HIS A 392 -30.45 -15.80 -53.18
C HIS A 392 -28.92 -15.86 -52.99
N VAL A 393 -28.28 -16.41 -54.01
CA VAL A 393 -26.83 -16.51 -54.23
C VAL A 393 -26.36 -15.27 -54.97
N LEU A 394 -25.13 -14.80 -54.69
CA LEU A 394 -24.08 -14.32 -55.62
C LEU A 394 -22.93 -13.63 -54.81
N PRO A 395 -21.70 -13.49 -55.32
CA PRO A 395 -20.76 -14.56 -55.70
C PRO A 395 -19.40 -14.42 -54.98
N ARG A 396 -18.61 -15.50 -54.96
CA ARG A 396 -17.18 -15.45 -54.62
C ARG A 396 -16.39 -14.95 -55.82
N SER A 397 -15.66 -13.87 -55.66
CA SER A 397 -14.55 -13.49 -56.55
C SER A 397 -13.28 -13.32 -55.73
N ASN A 398 -12.33 -14.23 -55.95
CA ASN A 398 -10.94 -14.10 -55.57
C ASN A 398 -10.32 -12.92 -56.33
N SER A 399 -9.99 -11.84 -55.64
CA SER A 399 -8.91 -10.94 -56.06
C SER A 399 -7.99 -10.73 -54.87
N VAL A 400 -6.81 -11.33 -54.96
CA VAL A 400 -5.67 -11.04 -54.10
C VAL A 400 -5.25 -9.61 -54.43
N LEU A 401 -5.62 -8.65 -53.59
CA LEU A 401 -5.01 -7.33 -53.57
C LEU A 401 -3.83 -7.37 -52.62
N THR A 402 -2.66 -7.69 -53.18
CA THR A 402 -1.36 -7.36 -52.60
C THR A 402 -1.22 -5.85 -52.52
N HIS A 403 -1.70 -5.23 -51.44
CA HIS A 403 -1.17 -3.94 -51.02
C HIS A 403 0.16 -4.20 -50.33
N ALA A 404 1.24 -3.98 -51.06
CA ALA A 404 2.57 -3.79 -50.50
C ALA A 404 2.47 -2.68 -49.46
N VAL A 405 2.53 -3.06 -48.18
CA VAL A 405 2.80 -2.11 -47.09
C VAL A 405 4.14 -1.46 -47.45
N PRO A 406 4.23 -0.13 -47.57
CA PRO A 406 5.53 0.51 -47.73
C PRO A 406 6.37 0.06 -46.55
N ALA A 407 7.58 -0.45 -46.80
CA ALA A 407 8.54 -0.64 -45.73
C ALA A 407 8.71 0.74 -45.07
N LEU A 408 8.02 0.94 -43.95
CA LEU A 408 8.30 2.03 -43.03
C LEU A 408 9.77 1.84 -42.72
N ALA A 409 10.60 2.75 -43.21
CA ALA A 409 12.00 2.81 -42.82
C ALA A 409 11.99 2.72 -41.29
N GLN A 410 12.52 1.62 -40.75
CA GLN A 410 12.77 1.50 -39.32
C GLN A 410 13.66 2.69 -38.98
N ALA A 411 13.09 3.73 -38.39
CA ALA A 411 13.89 4.69 -37.68
C ALA A 411 14.65 3.86 -36.65
N ASP A 412 15.98 3.87 -36.69
CA ASP A 412 16.82 3.19 -35.71
C ASP A 412 16.48 3.75 -34.32
N ILE A 413 15.57 3.09 -33.61
CA ILE A 413 15.13 3.46 -32.25
C ILE A 413 16.33 3.45 -31.28
N THR A 414 17.42 2.77 -31.67
CA THR A 414 18.72 2.74 -31.01
C THR A 414 19.45 4.09 -30.94
N THR A 415 19.03 5.14 -31.66
CA THR A 415 19.67 6.47 -31.57
C THR A 415 19.22 7.30 -30.37
N LEU A 416 18.21 6.86 -29.60
CA LEU A 416 17.67 7.62 -28.46
C LEU A 416 18.45 7.41 -27.15
N ASP A 417 19.11 6.26 -26.95
CA ASP A 417 19.83 5.97 -25.71
C ASP A 417 21.32 6.28 -25.84
N SER A 418 21.86 7.06 -24.89
CA SER A 418 23.30 7.25 -24.74
C SER A 418 23.90 6.10 -23.94
N PRO A 419 25.12 5.62 -24.22
CA PRO A 419 25.76 4.58 -23.41
C PRO A 419 25.80 4.90 -21.91
N LEU A 420 25.72 3.88 -21.06
CA LEU A 420 25.98 4.01 -19.62
C LEU A 420 27.46 4.36 -19.42
N VAL A 421 27.76 5.46 -18.72
CA VAL A 421 29.13 5.85 -18.39
C VAL A 421 29.33 5.78 -16.89
N ILE A 422 30.28 4.96 -16.44
CA ILE A 422 30.69 4.87 -15.02
C ILE A 422 32.21 5.07 -14.97
N ALA A 423 32.66 6.03 -14.16
CA ALA A 423 34.08 6.36 -14.02
C ALA A 423 34.83 6.49 -15.37
N GLY A 424 34.20 7.14 -16.36
CA GLY A 424 34.76 7.37 -17.69
C GLY A 424 34.71 6.19 -18.65
N ARG A 425 34.25 5.01 -18.22
CA ARG A 425 34.09 3.83 -19.07
C ARG A 425 32.65 3.70 -19.57
N SER A 426 32.51 3.42 -20.87
CA SER A 426 31.23 3.31 -21.56
C SER A 426 30.76 1.86 -21.67
N PHE A 427 29.47 1.63 -21.43
CA PHE A 427 28.77 0.36 -21.51
C PHE A 427 27.45 0.53 -22.28
N ARG A 428 27.09 -0.47 -23.09
CA ARG A 428 25.83 -0.53 -23.83
C ARG A 428 24.74 -1.16 -22.99
N SER A 429 25.06 -2.18 -22.20
CA SER A 429 24.08 -2.83 -21.32
C SER A 429 23.75 -1.96 -20.10
N ARG A 430 22.45 -1.94 -19.77
CA ARG A 430 21.91 -1.38 -18.52
C ARG A 430 21.81 -2.41 -17.39
N LEU A 431 22.03 -3.68 -17.70
CA LEU A 431 21.99 -4.77 -16.74
C LEU A 431 23.41 -5.21 -16.36
N MET A 432 23.65 -5.30 -15.05
CA MET A 432 24.78 -5.95 -14.41
C MET A 432 24.28 -7.22 -13.69
N THR A 433 25.09 -8.27 -13.64
CA THR A 433 24.77 -9.49 -12.87
C THR A 433 25.98 -9.94 -12.05
N GLY A 434 25.89 -11.10 -11.40
CA GLY A 434 26.98 -11.68 -10.62
C GLY A 434 27.25 -13.15 -10.94
N THR A 435 28.19 -13.72 -10.22
CA THR A 435 28.63 -15.12 -10.39
C THR A 435 28.16 -16.04 -9.26
N GLY A 436 27.40 -15.52 -8.30
CA GLY A 436 27.02 -16.25 -7.09
C GLY A 436 25.72 -17.04 -7.22
N LYS A 437 25.66 -18.16 -6.50
CA LYS A 437 24.45 -18.98 -6.23
C LYS A 437 23.88 -19.79 -7.41
N TYR A 438 24.55 -19.81 -8.56
CA TYR A 438 24.17 -20.68 -9.66
C TYR A 438 24.38 -22.16 -9.30
N ARG A 439 23.54 -23.03 -9.87
CA ARG A 439 23.63 -24.49 -9.70
C ARG A 439 24.87 -25.08 -10.39
N SER A 440 25.35 -24.46 -11.46
CA SER A 440 26.51 -24.89 -12.23
C SER A 440 27.23 -23.69 -12.86
N ILE A 441 28.52 -23.86 -13.21
CA ILE A 441 29.29 -22.85 -13.96
C ILE A 441 28.68 -22.63 -15.35
N ALA A 442 28.18 -23.69 -15.98
CA ALA A 442 27.54 -23.61 -17.30
C ALA A 442 26.26 -22.75 -17.28
N ASP A 443 25.39 -22.93 -16.26
CA ASP A 443 24.20 -22.09 -16.05
C ASP A 443 24.62 -20.61 -15.92
N MET A 444 25.67 -20.33 -15.13
CA MET A 444 26.20 -18.98 -14.94
C MET A 444 26.71 -18.37 -16.24
N GLN A 445 27.54 -19.09 -17.01
CA GLN A 445 28.07 -18.63 -18.30
C GLN A 445 26.95 -18.32 -19.29
N GLN A 446 25.99 -19.24 -19.43
CA GLN A 446 24.87 -19.07 -20.35
C GLN A 446 23.97 -17.92 -19.92
N SER A 447 23.74 -17.73 -18.63
CA SER A 447 22.99 -16.58 -18.10
C SER A 447 23.69 -15.25 -18.37
N VAL A 448 25.00 -15.16 -18.13
CA VAL A 448 25.79 -13.96 -18.43
C VAL A 448 25.67 -13.59 -19.91
N VAL A 449 25.85 -14.56 -20.82
CA VAL A 449 25.70 -14.35 -22.26
C VAL A 449 24.26 -13.94 -22.62
N ALA A 450 23.26 -14.67 -22.11
CA ALA A 450 21.86 -14.44 -22.43
C ALA A 450 21.31 -13.09 -21.91
N SER A 451 21.87 -12.59 -20.80
CA SER A 451 21.52 -11.29 -20.23
C SER A 451 22.01 -10.10 -21.06
N GLY A 452 23.03 -10.30 -21.91
CA GLY A 452 23.71 -9.21 -22.61
C GLY A 452 24.53 -8.30 -21.70
N CYS A 453 24.71 -8.63 -20.42
CA CYS A 453 25.45 -7.79 -19.49
C CYS A 453 26.93 -7.64 -19.86
N GLU A 454 27.48 -6.45 -19.62
CA GLU A 454 28.90 -6.14 -19.85
C GLU A 454 29.67 -5.97 -18.54
N ILE A 455 28.97 -5.96 -17.40
CA ILE A 455 29.56 -5.86 -16.06
C ILE A 455 29.09 -7.05 -15.22
N VAL A 456 30.04 -7.81 -14.68
CA VAL A 456 29.76 -8.97 -13.82
C VAL A 456 30.46 -8.79 -12.47
N THR A 457 29.69 -8.88 -11.40
CA THR A 457 30.22 -8.77 -10.04
C THR A 457 30.76 -10.09 -9.49
N VAL A 458 31.93 -10.02 -8.85
CA VAL A 458 32.65 -11.18 -8.33
C VAL A 458 33.03 -10.96 -6.87
N ALA A 459 32.67 -11.91 -6.00
CA ALA A 459 33.09 -11.90 -4.61
C ALA A 459 34.56 -12.32 -4.48
N VAL A 460 35.42 -11.37 -4.06
CA VAL A 460 36.88 -11.54 -4.02
C VAL A 460 37.30 -12.72 -3.12
N ARG A 461 36.60 -12.92 -1.99
CA ARG A 461 36.89 -14.04 -1.05
C ARG A 461 36.72 -15.44 -1.68
N ARG A 462 35.93 -15.57 -2.75
CA ARG A 462 35.65 -16.86 -3.40
C ARG A 462 36.73 -17.31 -4.37
N VAL A 463 37.60 -16.40 -4.82
CA VAL A 463 38.69 -16.74 -5.76
C VAL A 463 39.95 -17.19 -5.01
N GLN A 464 40.13 -16.76 -3.76
CA GLN A 464 41.29 -17.12 -2.93
C GLN A 464 41.21 -18.51 -2.29
N THR A 465 40.00 -19.05 -2.12
CA THR A 465 39.80 -20.34 -1.47
C THR A 465 39.57 -21.41 -2.55
N LYS A 466 40.42 -22.44 -2.60
CA LYS A 466 40.17 -23.70 -3.38
C LYS A 466 38.99 -24.49 -2.78
N ALA A 467 37.88 -23.81 -2.51
CA ALA A 467 36.66 -24.42 -2.01
C ALA A 467 36.07 -25.31 -3.12
N PRO A 468 35.52 -26.49 -2.79
CA PRO A 468 34.90 -27.37 -3.78
C PRO A 468 33.85 -26.61 -4.61
N GLY A 469 33.92 -26.71 -5.95
CA GLY A 469 33.04 -26.00 -6.89
C GLY A 469 33.55 -24.66 -7.44
N HIS A 470 34.77 -24.23 -7.08
CA HIS A 470 35.30 -22.89 -7.41
C HIS A 470 36.60 -22.90 -8.24
N GLU A 471 37.11 -24.06 -8.64
CA GLU A 471 38.15 -24.13 -9.67
C GLU A 471 37.55 -23.62 -10.99
N GLY A 472 38.13 -22.57 -11.55
CA GLY A 472 37.81 -22.10 -12.90
C GLY A 472 36.97 -20.83 -13.04
N LEU A 473 36.64 -20.05 -11.99
CA LEU A 473 35.89 -18.79 -12.20
C LEU A 473 36.65 -17.78 -13.09
N ALA A 474 37.97 -17.69 -12.90
CA ALA A 474 38.87 -16.90 -13.75
C ALA A 474 38.84 -17.36 -15.22
N GLU A 475 38.64 -18.66 -15.45
CA GLU A 475 38.62 -19.29 -16.79
C GLU A 475 37.19 -19.38 -17.37
N ALA A 476 36.17 -19.19 -16.54
CA ALA A 476 34.77 -19.38 -16.90
C ALA A 476 34.21 -18.22 -17.73
N LEU A 477 34.77 -17.02 -17.60
CA LEU A 477 34.29 -15.85 -18.33
C LEU A 477 35.41 -15.25 -19.18
N ASP A 478 35.04 -14.75 -20.36
CA ASP A 478 35.94 -14.00 -21.22
C ASP A 478 36.06 -12.55 -20.71
N TRP A 479 37.01 -12.33 -19.80
CA TRP A 479 37.28 -11.03 -19.18
C TRP A 479 37.79 -9.96 -20.15
N SER A 480 38.08 -10.32 -21.40
CA SER A 480 38.32 -9.34 -22.47
C SER A 480 37.03 -8.68 -22.97
N LYS A 481 35.88 -9.35 -22.80
CA LYS A 481 34.55 -8.87 -23.20
C LYS A 481 33.70 -8.38 -22.03
N ILE A 482 33.96 -8.89 -20.83
CA ILE A 482 33.20 -8.57 -19.62
C ILE A 482 34.07 -7.76 -18.67
N TRP A 483 33.54 -6.65 -18.19
CA TRP A 483 34.18 -5.85 -17.16
C TRP A 483 33.91 -6.44 -15.78
N MET A 484 34.98 -6.69 -15.01
CA MET A 484 34.84 -7.26 -13.68
C MET A 484 34.45 -6.16 -12.68
N LEU A 485 33.47 -6.44 -11.82
CA LEU A 485 33.12 -5.60 -10.69
C LEU A 485 33.42 -6.34 -9.37
N PRO A 486 34.66 -6.27 -8.85
CA PRO A 486 34.96 -6.91 -7.57
C PRO A 486 34.08 -6.34 -6.47
N ASN A 487 33.54 -7.21 -5.62
CA ASN A 487 32.71 -6.82 -4.50
C ASN A 487 33.27 -7.24 -3.15
N THR A 488 32.87 -6.52 -2.11
CA THR A 488 33.29 -6.77 -0.72
C THR A 488 32.27 -7.62 0.05
N ALA A 489 31.49 -8.46 -0.64
CA ALA A 489 30.46 -9.28 -0.01
C ALA A 489 31.02 -10.12 1.16
N GLY A 490 30.28 -10.11 2.27
CA GLY A 490 30.65 -10.78 3.53
C GLY A 490 31.57 -9.98 4.44
N CYS A 491 31.92 -8.73 4.09
CA CYS A 491 32.60 -7.80 5.00
C CYS A 491 31.58 -7.16 5.95
N LYS A 492 31.93 -7.12 7.25
CA LYS A 492 31.05 -6.56 8.29
C LYS A 492 31.45 -5.17 8.76
N THR A 493 32.68 -4.76 8.47
CA THR A 493 33.25 -3.47 8.89
C THR A 493 33.87 -2.75 7.71
N ALA A 494 34.02 -1.43 7.83
CA ALA A 494 34.69 -0.60 6.83
C ALA A 494 36.11 -1.09 6.52
N GLU A 495 36.88 -1.41 7.57
CA GLU A 495 38.26 -1.90 7.44
C GLU A 495 38.35 -3.21 6.65
N GLU A 496 37.45 -4.17 6.91
CA GLU A 496 37.38 -5.41 6.14
C GLU A 496 37.09 -5.13 4.67
N ALA A 497 36.11 -4.26 4.39
CA ALA A 497 35.72 -3.92 3.04
C ALA A 497 36.86 -3.23 2.27
N ILE A 498 37.58 -2.29 2.89
CA ILE A 498 38.75 -1.62 2.29
C ILE A 498 39.84 -2.64 1.92
N ARG A 499 40.16 -3.57 2.83
CA ARG A 499 41.16 -4.62 2.57
C ARG A 499 40.74 -5.52 1.41
N VAL A 500 39.47 -5.93 1.36
CA VAL A 500 38.93 -6.78 0.30
C VAL A 500 38.86 -6.04 -1.05
N ALA A 501 38.54 -4.75 -1.05
CA ALA A 501 38.53 -3.91 -2.25
C ALA A 501 39.93 -3.85 -2.91
N ARG A 502 40.98 -3.65 -2.10
CA ARG A 502 42.38 -3.67 -2.57
C ARG A 502 42.75 -5.00 -3.22
N LEU A 503 42.35 -6.12 -2.61
CA LEU A 503 42.55 -7.45 -3.20
C LEU A 503 41.76 -7.62 -4.50
N GLY A 504 40.54 -7.09 -4.57
CA GLY A 504 39.71 -7.11 -5.77
C GLY A 504 40.35 -6.39 -6.95
N ARG A 505 40.98 -5.22 -6.71
CA ARG A 505 41.74 -4.49 -7.73
C ARG A 505 42.91 -5.30 -8.26
N GLU A 506 43.71 -5.92 -7.38
CA GLU A 506 44.82 -6.76 -7.82
C GLU A 506 44.34 -8.00 -8.60
N MET A 507 43.19 -8.57 -8.22
CA MET A 507 42.57 -9.66 -8.97
C MET A 507 42.13 -9.23 -10.38
N ALA A 508 41.55 -8.03 -10.53
CA ALA A 508 41.16 -7.51 -11.84
C ALA A 508 42.38 -7.32 -12.76
N LYS A 509 43.50 -6.83 -12.21
CA LYS A 509 44.78 -6.72 -12.93
C LYS A 509 45.29 -8.09 -13.41
N LEU A 510 45.24 -9.11 -12.55
CA LEU A 510 45.65 -10.48 -12.92
C LEU A 510 44.80 -11.08 -14.05
N LEU A 511 43.55 -10.62 -14.20
CA LEU A 511 42.65 -11.01 -15.28
C LEU A 511 42.77 -10.11 -16.53
N GLY A 512 43.82 -9.29 -16.60
CA GLY A 512 44.15 -8.45 -17.76
C GLY A 512 43.43 -7.10 -17.79
N GLN A 513 42.79 -6.68 -16.69
CA GLN A 513 42.12 -5.38 -16.58
C GLN A 513 42.96 -4.42 -15.72
N GLU A 514 44.12 -3.99 -16.25
CA GLU A 514 45.13 -3.23 -15.50
C GLU A 514 44.61 -1.91 -14.91
N ASP A 515 43.72 -1.23 -15.64
CA ASP A 515 43.12 0.06 -15.24
C ASP A 515 41.80 -0.10 -14.47
N ASN A 516 41.42 -1.33 -14.09
CA ASN A 516 40.16 -1.55 -13.41
C ASN A 516 40.24 -1.20 -11.91
N ASN A 517 39.69 -0.04 -11.58
CA ASN A 517 39.59 0.47 -10.21
C ASN A 517 38.18 0.35 -9.62
N PHE A 518 37.27 -0.42 -10.25
CA PHE A 518 35.89 -0.53 -9.80
C PHE A 518 35.80 -1.36 -8.53
N VAL A 519 34.93 -0.96 -7.60
CA VAL A 519 34.57 -1.78 -6.45
C VAL A 519 33.09 -1.61 -6.12
N LYS A 520 32.37 -2.72 -6.05
CA LYS A 520 31.04 -2.76 -5.44
C LYS A 520 31.24 -2.84 -3.93
N LEU A 521 31.03 -1.72 -3.25
CA LEU A 521 31.29 -1.58 -1.83
C LEU A 521 30.06 -2.01 -1.03
N GLU A 522 30.24 -3.07 -0.26
CA GLU A 522 29.25 -3.69 0.63
C GLU A 522 29.83 -3.81 2.03
N VAL A 523 29.19 -3.16 3.00
CA VAL A 523 29.47 -3.32 4.44
C VAL A 523 28.18 -3.78 5.11
N ILE A 524 28.10 -5.07 5.44
CA ILE A 524 26.86 -5.71 5.88
C ILE A 524 27.12 -6.47 7.19
N PRO A 525 26.99 -5.81 8.36
CA PRO A 525 27.15 -6.47 9.65
C PRO A 525 25.97 -7.38 10.00
N ASP A 526 24.78 -7.05 9.49
CA ASP A 526 23.56 -7.82 9.73
C ASP A 526 23.53 -9.11 8.92
N THR A 527 23.54 -10.25 9.61
CA THR A 527 23.55 -11.57 9.00
C THR A 527 22.15 -12.11 8.70
N LYS A 528 21.10 -11.50 9.23
CA LYS A 528 19.72 -12.01 9.10
C LYS A 528 18.97 -11.35 7.96
N TYR A 529 18.95 -10.04 7.90
CA TYR A 529 18.24 -9.27 6.87
C TYR A 529 19.18 -8.72 5.80
N LEU A 530 20.50 -8.86 5.97
CA LEU A 530 21.52 -8.44 5.00
C LEU A 530 21.41 -6.95 4.62
N LEU A 531 21.04 -6.11 5.59
CA LEU A 531 20.97 -4.66 5.39
C LEU A 531 22.35 -4.02 5.46
N PRO A 532 22.69 -3.10 4.53
CA PRO A 532 23.97 -2.41 4.55
C PRO A 532 24.04 -1.41 5.71
N ASP A 533 25.21 -1.33 6.34
CA ASP A 533 25.52 -0.32 7.35
C ASP A 533 25.84 1.03 6.67
N PRO A 534 25.02 2.07 6.88
CA PRO A 534 25.25 3.37 6.25
C PRO A 534 26.55 4.04 6.70
N ILE A 535 26.95 3.87 7.96
CA ILE A 535 28.12 4.55 8.54
C ILE A 535 29.40 3.89 8.04
N GLY A 536 29.51 2.57 8.20
CA GLY A 536 30.66 1.82 7.72
C GLY A 536 30.84 1.90 6.20
N THR A 537 29.74 1.98 5.45
CA THR A 537 29.80 2.19 3.99
C THR A 537 30.38 3.55 3.63
N LEU A 538 29.95 4.62 4.30
CA LEU A 538 30.48 5.97 4.08
C LEU A 538 31.97 6.07 4.44
N GLU A 539 32.36 5.53 5.59
CA GLU A 539 33.76 5.50 6.04
C GLU A 539 34.67 4.78 5.03
N ALA A 540 34.25 3.59 4.57
CA ALA A 540 35.01 2.85 3.56
C ALA A 540 35.07 3.58 2.22
N ALA A 541 33.97 4.21 1.80
CA ALA A 541 33.91 4.98 0.56
C ALA A 541 34.89 6.15 0.57
N GLU A 542 34.93 6.93 1.66
CA GLU A 542 35.87 8.05 1.80
C GLU A 542 37.33 7.63 1.63
N GLN A 543 37.70 6.49 2.21
CA GLN A 543 39.06 5.97 2.10
C GLN A 543 39.36 5.43 0.70
N LEU A 544 38.44 4.66 0.12
CA LEU A 544 38.63 4.04 -1.19
C LEU A 544 38.65 5.07 -2.33
N VAL A 545 37.80 6.10 -2.28
CA VAL A 545 37.85 7.19 -3.28
C VAL A 545 39.19 7.94 -3.21
N LYS A 546 39.73 8.21 -2.01
CA LYS A 546 41.07 8.80 -1.85
C LYS A 546 42.19 7.91 -2.43
N GLU A 547 41.98 6.60 -2.44
CA GLU A 547 42.91 5.61 -3.03
C GLU A 547 42.71 5.41 -4.54
N GLY A 548 41.85 6.20 -5.18
CA GLY A 548 41.60 6.18 -6.62
C GLY A 548 40.65 5.07 -7.07
N PHE A 549 39.87 4.49 -6.17
CA PHE A 549 38.82 3.54 -6.56
C PHE A 549 37.62 4.25 -7.19
N ALA A 550 37.06 3.65 -8.23
CA ALA A 550 35.70 3.91 -8.68
C ALA A 550 34.75 3.14 -7.76
N VAL A 551 34.27 3.80 -6.71
CA VAL A 551 33.42 3.17 -5.69
C VAL A 551 31.96 3.19 -6.14
N LEU A 552 31.34 2.00 -6.11
CA LEU A 552 29.92 1.79 -6.36
C LEU A 552 29.28 1.26 -5.06
N PRO A 553 28.77 2.14 -4.19
CA PRO A 553 28.33 1.77 -2.84
C PRO A 553 26.90 1.20 -2.84
N TYR A 554 26.73 0.02 -2.23
CA TYR A 554 25.45 -0.62 -1.96
C TYR A 554 24.84 -0.06 -0.67
N ILE A 555 23.67 0.57 -0.77
CA ILE A 555 23.04 1.30 0.34
C ILE A 555 21.55 1.02 0.46
N ASN A 556 20.98 1.35 1.62
CA ASN A 556 19.54 1.49 1.76
C ASN A 556 19.01 2.60 0.82
N ALA A 557 17.71 2.60 0.52
CA ALA A 557 17.05 3.68 -0.20
C ALA A 557 16.94 4.95 0.68
N ASP A 558 18.09 5.60 0.90
CA ASP A 558 18.29 6.79 1.71
C ASP A 558 18.84 7.93 0.83
N PRO A 559 18.02 8.95 0.51
CA PRO A 559 18.44 10.07 -0.31
C PRO A 559 19.58 10.90 0.27
N LEU A 560 19.66 11.03 1.59
CA LEU A 560 20.69 11.84 2.24
C LEU A 560 22.04 11.14 2.18
N LEU A 561 22.08 9.84 2.49
CA LEU A 561 23.30 9.05 2.36
C LEU A 561 23.79 8.98 0.91
N ALA A 562 22.87 8.79 -0.05
CA ALA A 562 23.21 8.80 -1.47
C ALA A 562 23.88 10.12 -1.86
N LYS A 563 23.34 11.27 -1.43
CA LYS A 563 23.95 12.57 -1.70
C LYS A 563 25.34 12.71 -1.07
N ARG A 564 25.53 12.24 0.16
CA ARG A 564 26.84 12.24 0.83
C ARG A 564 27.87 11.39 0.09
N LEU A 565 27.50 10.20 -0.36
CA LEU A 565 28.39 9.30 -1.10
C LEU A 565 28.77 9.88 -2.47
N GLU A 566 27.85 10.57 -3.14
CA GLU A 566 28.16 11.38 -4.33
C GLU A 566 29.17 12.49 -4.01
N GLU A 567 28.95 13.26 -2.94
CA GLU A 567 29.86 14.34 -2.51
C GLU A 567 31.27 13.84 -2.16
N VAL A 568 31.38 12.62 -1.61
CA VAL A 568 32.65 11.94 -1.36
C VAL A 568 33.40 11.61 -2.67
N GLY A 569 32.68 11.47 -3.78
CA GLY A 569 33.23 11.14 -5.09
C GLY A 569 32.99 9.70 -5.53
N CYS A 570 31.98 9.02 -4.98
CA CYS A 570 31.58 7.70 -5.49
C CYS A 570 31.16 7.79 -6.97
N ALA A 571 31.52 6.78 -7.76
CA ALA A 571 31.27 6.75 -9.20
C ALA A 571 29.79 6.50 -9.54
N THR A 572 29.03 5.92 -8.61
CA THR A 572 27.59 5.71 -8.67
C THR A 572 27.00 5.82 -7.26
N VAL A 573 25.68 5.70 -7.16
CA VAL A 573 25.01 5.28 -5.91
C VAL A 573 24.11 4.08 -6.19
N MET A 574 24.11 3.08 -5.30
CA MET A 574 23.38 1.83 -5.54
C MET A 574 22.32 1.55 -4.46
N PRO A 575 21.15 2.22 -4.50
CA PRO A 575 20.09 1.94 -3.55
C PRO A 575 19.46 0.57 -3.77
N LEU A 576 19.16 -0.11 -2.67
CA LEU A 576 18.49 -1.40 -2.71
C LEU A 576 16.99 -1.28 -3.03
N GLY A 577 16.46 -2.18 -3.88
CA GLY A 577 15.01 -2.30 -4.08
C GLY A 577 14.31 -2.88 -2.84
N SER A 578 14.87 -3.97 -2.34
CA SER A 578 14.53 -4.67 -1.10
C SER A 578 15.73 -5.54 -0.68
N PRO A 579 15.76 -6.13 0.53
CA PRO A 579 16.95 -6.81 1.04
C PRO A 579 17.51 -7.90 0.11
N ILE A 580 18.84 -8.09 0.10
CA ILE A 580 19.51 -8.98 -0.85
C ILE A 580 18.93 -10.39 -0.80
N GLY A 581 18.51 -10.89 -1.96
CA GLY A 581 17.98 -12.24 -2.11
C GLY A 581 16.56 -12.45 -1.58
N SER A 582 15.86 -11.38 -1.20
CA SER A 582 14.45 -11.45 -0.78
C SER A 582 13.48 -11.59 -1.96
N GLY A 583 13.81 -11.03 -3.12
CA GLY A 583 12.95 -11.04 -4.31
C GLY A 583 11.63 -10.29 -4.11
N GLN A 584 11.57 -9.33 -3.18
CA GLN A 584 10.36 -8.61 -2.80
C GLN A 584 10.02 -7.42 -3.71
N GLY A 585 10.83 -7.17 -4.75
CA GLY A 585 10.69 -6.04 -5.65
C GLY A 585 11.14 -4.72 -5.00
N ILE A 586 10.62 -3.61 -5.51
CA ILE A 586 10.93 -2.26 -5.04
C ILE A 586 9.97 -1.89 -3.90
N LYS A 587 10.45 -1.93 -2.65
CA LYS A 587 9.60 -1.61 -1.46
C LYS A 587 9.64 -0.14 -1.07
N ASN A 588 10.65 0.62 -1.48
CA ASN A 588 10.77 2.06 -1.19
C ASN A 588 10.98 2.88 -2.48
N ALA A 589 9.99 2.79 -3.38
CA ALA A 589 10.05 3.45 -4.69
C ALA A 589 10.15 4.98 -4.57
N ALA A 590 9.48 5.59 -3.58
CA ALA A 590 9.51 7.04 -3.38
C ALA A 590 10.93 7.55 -3.07
N ASN A 591 11.67 6.90 -2.17
CA ASN A 591 13.04 7.32 -1.88
C ASN A 591 14.00 7.04 -3.04
N ILE A 592 13.82 5.93 -3.76
CA ILE A 592 14.64 5.64 -4.95
C ILE A 592 14.38 6.71 -6.02
N GLN A 593 13.13 7.14 -6.21
CA GLN A 593 12.78 8.24 -7.13
C GLN A 593 13.48 9.54 -6.73
N ILE A 594 13.50 9.89 -5.43
CA ILE A 594 14.22 11.08 -4.93
C ILE A 594 15.73 10.98 -5.20
N ILE A 595 16.32 9.78 -5.07
CA ILE A 595 17.75 9.56 -5.40
C ILE A 595 17.98 9.75 -6.89
N ILE A 596 17.14 9.15 -7.75
CA ILE A 596 17.22 9.27 -9.21
C ILE A 596 17.13 10.74 -9.66
N GLU A 597 16.22 11.52 -9.07
CA GLU A 597 16.01 12.92 -9.44
C GLU A 597 17.14 13.85 -9.00
N ASN A 598 17.81 13.56 -7.88
CA ASN A 598 18.80 14.45 -7.28
C ASN A 598 20.26 14.07 -7.55
N ALA A 599 20.53 12.80 -7.87
CA ALA A 599 21.89 12.34 -8.08
C ALA A 599 22.46 12.84 -9.42
N GLN A 600 23.71 13.29 -9.41
CA GLN A 600 24.44 13.64 -10.64
C GLN A 600 25.31 12.49 -11.16
N VAL A 601 25.50 11.45 -10.34
CA VAL A 601 26.16 10.20 -10.73
C VAL A 601 25.11 9.15 -11.11
N PRO A 602 25.46 8.14 -11.92
CA PRO A 602 24.53 7.07 -12.27
C PRO A 602 23.92 6.40 -11.03
N VAL A 603 22.61 6.21 -11.03
CA VAL A 603 21.88 5.48 -10.00
C VAL A 603 21.65 4.05 -10.47
N VAL A 604 22.14 3.07 -9.71
CA VAL A 604 22.01 1.65 -10.03
C VAL A 604 21.09 0.98 -9.00
N VAL A 605 19.90 0.55 -9.40
CA VAL A 605 19.04 -0.19 -8.47
C VAL A 605 19.63 -1.58 -8.28
N ASP A 606 20.10 -1.88 -7.06
CA ASP A 606 20.78 -3.13 -6.73
C ASP A 606 19.91 -4.02 -5.85
N ALA A 607 19.89 -5.31 -6.14
CA ALA A 607 19.21 -6.32 -5.34
C ALA A 607 17.70 -6.09 -5.13
N GLY A 608 17.06 -7.05 -4.48
CA GLY A 608 15.63 -7.01 -4.16
C GLY A 608 14.66 -7.30 -5.30
N LEU A 609 15.03 -6.99 -6.56
CA LEU A 609 14.23 -7.29 -7.74
C LEU A 609 14.15 -8.81 -7.97
N GLY A 610 12.93 -9.33 -8.09
CA GLY A 610 12.59 -10.74 -8.29
C GLY A 610 12.04 -11.05 -9.69
N ALA A 611 11.39 -10.09 -10.36
CA ALA A 611 10.75 -10.31 -11.66
C ALA A 611 11.16 -9.28 -12.73
N PRO A 612 11.11 -9.64 -14.04
CA PRO A 612 11.40 -8.71 -15.13
C PRO A 612 10.52 -7.44 -15.13
N SER A 613 9.26 -7.53 -14.69
CA SER A 613 8.38 -6.34 -14.58
C SER A 613 8.91 -5.31 -13.58
N GLU A 614 9.59 -5.75 -12.53
CA GLU A 614 10.16 -4.88 -11.50
C GLU A 614 11.48 -4.26 -11.99
N ALA A 615 12.25 -5.00 -12.79
CA ALA A 615 13.41 -4.47 -13.50
C ALA A 615 13.01 -3.38 -14.50
N ALA A 616 11.94 -3.60 -15.28
CA ALA A 616 11.38 -2.60 -16.17
C ALA A 616 10.90 -1.37 -15.38
N GLN A 617 10.19 -1.57 -14.26
CA GLN A 617 9.74 -0.49 -13.38
C GLN A 617 10.90 0.39 -12.90
N ALA A 618 12.01 -0.20 -12.44
CA ALA A 618 13.18 0.58 -12.00
C ALA A 618 13.77 1.43 -13.13
N MET A 619 13.84 0.89 -14.36
CA MET A 619 14.33 1.65 -15.52
C MET A 619 13.33 2.73 -15.96
N GLU A 620 12.03 2.47 -15.90
CA GLU A 620 10.97 3.46 -16.16
C GLU A 620 10.99 4.64 -15.17
N MET A 621 11.40 4.40 -13.92
CA MET A 621 11.62 5.46 -12.93
C MET A 621 12.79 6.39 -13.28
N GLY A 622 13.68 5.96 -14.19
CA GLY A 622 14.87 6.71 -14.59
C GLY A 622 16.18 6.17 -14.01
N ALA A 623 16.19 4.97 -13.43
CA ALA A 623 17.45 4.35 -13.01
C ALA A 623 18.42 4.24 -14.21
N SER A 624 19.71 4.44 -13.94
CA SER A 624 20.74 4.41 -14.98
C SER A 624 21.16 2.99 -15.35
N ALA A 625 21.02 2.04 -14.42
CA ALA A 625 21.31 0.63 -14.59
C ALA A 625 20.67 -0.21 -13.47
N LEU A 626 20.74 -1.53 -13.61
CA LEU A 626 20.27 -2.52 -12.63
C LEU A 626 21.41 -3.48 -12.28
N LEU A 627 21.50 -3.92 -11.03
CA LEU A 627 22.32 -5.07 -10.65
C LEU A 627 21.44 -6.19 -10.08
N ILE A 628 21.27 -7.26 -10.86
CA ILE A 628 20.36 -8.37 -10.52
C ILE A 628 21.12 -9.68 -10.65
N ASN A 629 21.39 -10.35 -9.52
CA ASN A 629 22.00 -11.68 -9.50
C ASN A 629 21.06 -12.76 -8.96
N THR A 630 20.59 -12.62 -7.72
CA THR A 630 19.89 -13.73 -7.03
C THR A 630 18.64 -14.20 -7.79
N ALA A 631 17.83 -13.28 -8.30
CA ALA A 631 16.64 -13.63 -9.09
C ALA A 631 16.99 -14.40 -10.38
N ILE A 632 18.15 -14.13 -10.98
CA ILE A 632 18.62 -14.89 -12.15
C ILE A 632 19.15 -16.24 -11.70
N ALA A 633 20.08 -16.25 -10.75
CA ALA A 633 20.82 -17.45 -10.34
C ALA A 633 19.94 -18.52 -9.69
N GLU A 634 18.93 -18.12 -8.91
CA GLU A 634 18.03 -19.03 -8.20
C GLU A 634 16.73 -19.33 -8.98
N ALA A 635 16.55 -18.78 -10.19
CA ALA A 635 15.41 -19.10 -11.03
C ALA A 635 15.42 -20.58 -11.45
N GLN A 636 14.23 -21.15 -11.68
CA GLN A 636 14.10 -22.51 -12.21
C GLN A 636 14.87 -22.66 -13.54
N ASN A 637 14.76 -21.66 -14.41
CA ASN A 637 15.55 -21.52 -15.63
C ASN A 637 16.35 -20.20 -15.60
N PRO A 638 17.63 -20.23 -15.18
CA PRO A 638 18.44 -19.03 -15.00
C PRO A 638 18.78 -18.35 -16.32
N VAL A 639 18.92 -19.09 -17.41
CA VAL A 639 19.26 -18.53 -18.73
C VAL A 639 18.08 -17.75 -19.31
N ALA A 640 16.88 -18.32 -19.21
CA ALA A 640 15.66 -17.63 -19.64
C ALA A 640 15.39 -16.38 -18.79
N MET A 641 15.57 -16.48 -17.47
CA MET A 641 15.41 -15.33 -16.58
C MET A 641 16.43 -14.23 -16.87
N ALA A 642 17.69 -14.60 -17.12
CA ALA A 642 18.73 -13.65 -17.51
C ALA A 642 18.36 -12.86 -18.77
N LYS A 643 17.89 -13.56 -19.82
CA LYS A 643 17.40 -12.94 -21.05
C LYS A 643 16.20 -12.03 -20.78
N ALA A 644 15.25 -12.47 -19.96
CA ALA A 644 14.07 -11.69 -19.63
C ALA A 644 14.43 -10.40 -18.87
N MET A 645 15.37 -10.47 -17.93
CA MET A 645 15.87 -9.28 -17.21
C MET A 645 16.60 -8.31 -18.14
N GLY A 646 17.39 -8.81 -19.10
CA GLY A 646 18.03 -7.97 -20.12
C GLY A 646 17.01 -7.22 -20.97
N LEU A 647 16.01 -7.95 -21.49
CA LEU A 647 14.90 -7.36 -22.26
C LEU A 647 14.08 -6.36 -21.45
N ALA A 648 13.85 -6.63 -20.16
CA ALA A 648 13.15 -5.70 -19.27
C ALA A 648 13.94 -4.41 -19.04
N ALA A 649 15.26 -4.51 -18.88
CA ALA A 649 16.11 -3.33 -18.73
C ALA A 649 16.08 -2.47 -19.99
N GLU A 650 16.16 -3.09 -21.17
CA GLU A 650 16.03 -2.40 -22.47
C GLU A 650 14.65 -1.77 -22.65
N ALA A 651 13.58 -2.54 -22.43
CA ALA A 651 12.20 -2.07 -22.59
C ALA A 651 11.87 -0.91 -21.65
N GLY A 652 12.22 -1.03 -20.37
CA GLY A 652 11.99 0.02 -19.38
C GLY A 652 12.80 1.29 -19.69
N ARG A 653 14.05 1.13 -20.17
CA ARG A 653 14.87 2.28 -20.59
C ARG A 653 14.27 2.99 -21.81
N LEU A 654 13.83 2.24 -22.81
CA LEU A 654 13.16 2.80 -23.97
C LEU A 654 11.84 3.48 -23.59
N ALA A 655 11.07 2.92 -22.66
CA ALA A 655 9.85 3.53 -22.15
C ALA A 655 10.11 4.85 -21.41
N TYR A 656 11.18 4.92 -20.61
CA TYR A 656 11.63 6.17 -19.98
C TYR A 656 11.98 7.23 -21.02
N LEU A 657 12.81 6.89 -22.02
CA LEU A 657 13.25 7.81 -23.07
C LEU A 657 12.12 8.25 -24.00
N ALA A 658 11.16 7.36 -24.28
CA ALA A 658 9.99 7.66 -25.09
C ALA A 658 9.05 8.67 -24.42
N GLY A 659 9.16 8.85 -23.10
CA GLY A 659 8.27 9.69 -22.31
C GLY A 659 6.89 9.05 -22.19
N ARG A 660 6.71 8.21 -21.17
CA ARG A 660 5.40 7.65 -20.83
C ARG A 660 4.37 8.78 -20.65
N ILE A 661 3.15 8.57 -21.15
CA ILE A 661 2.04 9.48 -20.90
C ILE A 661 1.88 9.74 -19.38
N PRO A 662 1.52 10.96 -18.94
CA PRO A 662 1.27 11.22 -17.54
C PRO A 662 0.23 10.26 -17.00
N VAL A 663 0.47 9.73 -15.80
CA VAL A 663 -0.55 8.95 -15.09
C VAL A 663 -1.71 9.90 -14.79
N LYS A 664 -2.87 9.62 -15.39
CA LYS A 664 -4.11 10.35 -15.15
C LYS A 664 -5.00 9.50 -14.26
N SER A 665 -5.72 10.15 -13.36
CA SER A 665 -6.71 9.50 -12.48
C SER A 665 -7.92 8.97 -13.24
N HIS A 666 -8.14 9.38 -14.48
CA HIS A 666 -9.27 8.99 -15.30
C HIS A 666 -8.86 8.74 -16.76
N ALA A 667 -9.58 7.84 -17.42
CA ALA A 667 -9.46 7.63 -18.85
C ALA A 667 -9.94 8.86 -19.61
N SER A 668 -9.25 9.21 -20.69
CA SER A 668 -9.67 10.24 -21.64
C SER A 668 -10.02 9.55 -22.94
N ALA A 669 -11.22 9.82 -23.48
CA ALA A 669 -11.66 9.19 -24.73
C ALA A 669 -10.68 9.53 -25.86
N SER A 670 -10.14 8.49 -26.51
CA SER A 670 -9.20 8.63 -27.63
C SER A 670 -9.87 9.01 -28.95
N SER A 671 -11.21 8.99 -29.00
CA SER A 671 -12.01 9.24 -30.21
C SER A 671 -12.64 10.64 -30.17
N PRO A 672 -12.68 11.38 -31.29
CA PRO A 672 -13.36 12.67 -31.36
C PRO A 672 -14.85 12.54 -31.00
N LEU A 673 -15.35 13.46 -30.17
CA LEU A 673 -16.78 13.55 -29.81
C LEU A 673 -17.68 14.04 -30.96
N THR A 674 -17.10 14.35 -32.13
CA THR A 674 -17.86 14.72 -33.33
C THR A 674 -18.45 13.47 -33.98
N GLY A 675 -19.72 13.18 -33.67
CA GLY A 675 -20.53 12.18 -34.37
C GLY A 675 -21.39 11.26 -33.50
N THR A 676 -21.36 11.38 -32.17
CA THR A 676 -22.21 10.54 -31.31
C THR A 676 -23.64 11.06 -31.29
N ILE A 677 -24.54 10.27 -31.88
CA ILE A 677 -25.99 10.43 -31.81
C ILE A 677 -26.41 10.16 -30.36
N THR A 678 -26.73 11.22 -29.63
CA THR A 678 -27.36 11.13 -28.30
C THR A 678 -28.79 10.62 -28.46
N GLN A 679 -29.10 9.46 -27.88
CA GLN A 679 -30.47 9.03 -27.58
C GLN A 679 -30.73 9.15 -26.07
#